data_AF-A0A950FQT6-F1
#
_entry.id   AF-A0A950FQT6-F1
#
_cell.length_a   1.000
_cell.length_b   1.000
_cell.length_c   1.000
_cell.angle_alpha   90.00
_cell.angle_beta   90.00
_cell.angle_gamma   90.00
#
_symmetry.space_group_name_H-M   'P 1'
#
loop_
_entity.id
_entity.type
_entity.pdbx_description
1 polymer ?
#
loop_
_entity_poly.entity_id
_entity_poly.type
_entity_poly.pdbx_seq_one_letter_code
_entity_poly.pdbx_strand_id
1 'polypeptide(L)'
;MGFKKERLGPLLVDAARSGERYRDVHVFFGGTGGVGGTAVLELLSMYEEMLCVAPPADEDVPIIVATGASPKEIQVFTKRLFRYVQSRHPEMKPPTPMHHGYLTHSGVFIALERFEIDALPKLKPFAQLPERQRRERLPAVLEGLGGRIENSPERIGADLAKAVPTDPFSRWLTEYRGQWRGDRRVERFRSVTIGIPIPTLLSYHERNLDVVAELIDGFAPEVEKLKEHFVAILQDDLTHVRDDLTETLVIAHTTAVGGMYDEDHTGRISIRLGFAHSAHDEKLAEKQQYAAALTQRYVKAGINVLITAAAIGVDEVRIREHIPLHSGLRQRLDDMPEEMRPIREPPERSGRMRKEDPGERKPRFLRWFQPITVTLDATQRKAVKFDEGEEIVPSYALRSGENGFFSVANADALYRVMRVASTSELGLVLARMALLKDDNQSPWFPEHVCYYTESDNSRQVFDFLSQDRLRQAQLSGLDPMALQDLGSAKHQGELHTLALFILLHRLRTFDVNAIDPYVDLQRFDPEAFFIEHSDTLTLETVASWRVESLASDLRRLVSADSVQDLEPLLRPTGEELFPKRRDAKQRVLSRALHAVWAIPSLGSPIVFADEHGVNQLRTGYYIAPLELFFTHESRLSEELRTLHQRSRNRCSYQMYRDFNLATGGFIDVRPHAIVSSAGNDRDDLRDRVRTVRTEEDLRALIGEMEPYSFFSTCGLLAVLFRLRALHGMMQESMVEIGTLQSFRWQLPRDAAGRLILVPGILEGLRMVSEGLEKTTGTERLDGMWGYERREILDRRPMLVPVTLQRPLGLE
;
A
#
# COMPACT_ATOMS: atom_id res chain seq x y z
N MET A 1 11.60 -23.96 -34.78
CA MET A 1 11.73 -23.59 -33.36
C MET A 1 10.37 -23.12 -32.89
N GLY A 2 9.75 -23.76 -31.89
CA GLY A 2 8.52 -23.28 -31.29
C GLY A 2 8.80 -22.14 -30.31
N PHE A 3 7.84 -21.24 -30.12
CA PHE A 3 7.91 -20.23 -29.05
C PHE A 3 7.54 -20.89 -27.72
N LYS A 4 7.97 -20.29 -26.59
CA LYS A 4 7.55 -20.76 -25.24
C LYS A 4 6.07 -20.46 -24.97
N LYS A 5 5.58 -19.33 -25.49
CA LYS A 5 4.19 -18.89 -25.42
C LYS A 5 3.69 -18.50 -26.79
N GLU A 6 2.38 -18.58 -27.00
CA GLU A 6 1.75 -18.07 -28.20
C GLU A 6 1.85 -16.54 -28.25
N ARG A 7 2.21 -16.01 -29.41
CA ARG A 7 2.33 -14.55 -29.59
C ARG A 7 0.94 -13.94 -29.70
N LEU A 8 0.67 -12.92 -28.87
CA LEU A 8 -0.64 -12.28 -28.81
C LEU A 8 -1.07 -11.67 -30.16
N GLY A 9 -0.18 -10.93 -30.83
CA GLY A 9 -0.50 -10.25 -32.09
C GLY A 9 -1.05 -11.19 -33.17
N PRO A 10 -0.37 -12.30 -33.52
CA PRO A 10 -0.91 -13.31 -34.42
C PRO A 10 -2.27 -13.88 -34.00
N LEU A 11 -2.46 -14.20 -32.71
CA LEU A 11 -3.75 -14.69 -32.20
C LEU A 11 -4.87 -13.66 -32.39
N LEU A 12 -4.59 -12.37 -32.16
CA LEU A 12 -5.55 -11.29 -32.39
C LEU A 12 -5.89 -11.14 -33.88
N VAL A 13 -4.90 -11.24 -34.76
CA VAL A 13 -5.11 -11.18 -36.23
C VAL A 13 -5.97 -12.35 -36.71
N ASP A 14 -5.70 -13.56 -36.20
CA ASP A 14 -6.47 -14.75 -36.57
C ASP A 14 -7.92 -14.67 -36.04
N ALA A 15 -8.09 -14.20 -34.80
CA ALA A 15 -9.41 -13.94 -34.22
C ALA A 15 -10.20 -12.85 -34.96
N ALA A 16 -9.52 -11.79 -35.41
CA ALA A 16 -10.14 -10.72 -36.20
C ALA A 16 -10.64 -11.25 -37.55
N ARG A 17 -9.80 -12.05 -38.22
CA ARG A 17 -10.11 -12.62 -39.54
C ARG A 17 -11.17 -13.71 -39.51
N SER A 18 -11.33 -14.43 -38.39
CA SER A 18 -12.41 -15.41 -38.26
C SER A 18 -13.78 -14.74 -38.09
N GLY A 19 -13.82 -13.52 -37.53
CA GLY A 19 -15.04 -12.77 -37.23
C GLY A 19 -15.85 -13.34 -36.05
N GLU A 20 -15.50 -14.52 -35.53
CA GLU A 20 -16.27 -15.25 -34.51
C GLU A 20 -16.41 -14.48 -33.20
N ARG A 21 -15.45 -13.60 -32.88
CA ARG A 21 -15.37 -12.90 -31.59
C ARG A 21 -16.22 -11.63 -31.53
N TYR A 22 -16.71 -11.10 -32.65
CA TYR A 22 -17.45 -9.84 -32.64
C TYR A 22 -18.87 -9.94 -32.10
N ARG A 23 -19.34 -11.14 -31.75
CA ARG A 23 -20.60 -11.39 -31.06
C ARG A 23 -20.43 -11.78 -29.58
N ASP A 24 -19.19 -11.84 -29.10
CA ASP A 24 -18.89 -12.31 -27.75
C ASP A 24 -19.39 -11.32 -26.69
N VAL A 25 -19.86 -11.89 -25.58
CA VAL A 25 -20.24 -11.15 -24.38
C VAL A 25 -19.34 -11.58 -23.23
N HIS A 26 -18.63 -10.61 -22.65
CA HIS A 26 -17.71 -10.80 -21.54
C HIS A 26 -18.26 -10.11 -20.29
N VAL A 27 -18.25 -10.80 -19.14
CA VAL A 27 -18.70 -10.23 -17.87
C VAL A 27 -17.56 -10.15 -16.88
N PHE A 28 -17.30 -8.95 -16.37
CA PHE A 28 -16.32 -8.67 -15.32
C PHE A 28 -17.05 -8.23 -14.06
N PHE A 29 -17.22 -9.17 -13.12
CA PHE A 29 -17.68 -8.84 -11.79
C PHE A 29 -16.59 -8.07 -11.04
N GLY A 30 -16.90 -6.87 -10.54
CA GLY A 30 -15.89 -5.94 -10.05
C GLY A 30 -15.08 -5.27 -11.19
N GLY A 31 -15.63 -5.27 -12.40
CA GLY A 31 -15.06 -4.64 -13.59
C GLY A 31 -14.90 -3.12 -13.51
N THR A 32 -15.35 -2.47 -12.44
CA THR A 32 -15.05 -1.05 -12.17
C THR A 32 -13.85 -0.85 -11.21
N GLY A 33 -13.29 -1.93 -10.68
CA GLY A 33 -12.16 -1.92 -9.74
C GLY A 33 -10.81 -1.71 -10.40
N GLY A 34 -9.73 -1.82 -9.62
CA GLY A 34 -8.35 -1.63 -10.07
C GLY A 34 -7.92 -2.59 -11.18
N VAL A 35 -7.80 -3.88 -10.84
CA VAL A 35 -7.42 -4.95 -11.77
C VAL A 35 -8.55 -5.25 -12.76
N GLY A 36 -9.78 -5.46 -12.26
CA GLY A 36 -10.94 -5.76 -13.11
C GLY A 36 -11.25 -4.67 -14.13
N GLY A 37 -11.20 -3.41 -13.73
CA GLY A 37 -11.38 -2.28 -14.66
C GLY A 37 -10.22 -2.11 -15.62
N THR A 38 -9.00 -2.45 -15.24
CA THR A 38 -7.88 -2.47 -16.20
C THR A 38 -8.07 -3.60 -17.22
N ALA A 39 -8.52 -4.79 -16.80
CA ALA A 39 -8.84 -5.88 -17.73
C ALA A 39 -9.93 -5.50 -18.75
N VAL A 40 -10.95 -4.75 -18.33
CA VAL A 40 -11.98 -4.21 -19.23
C VAL A 40 -11.37 -3.26 -20.27
N LEU A 41 -10.45 -2.39 -19.87
CA LEU A 41 -9.78 -1.44 -20.78
C LEU A 41 -8.79 -2.14 -21.72
N GLU A 42 -8.05 -3.14 -21.25
CA GLU A 42 -7.17 -3.96 -22.09
C GLU A 42 -7.98 -4.76 -23.12
N LEU A 43 -9.11 -5.36 -22.70
CA LEU A 43 -10.00 -6.07 -23.62
C LEU A 43 -10.60 -5.13 -24.68
N LEU A 44 -10.98 -3.91 -24.29
CA LEU A 44 -11.40 -2.87 -25.24
C LEU A 44 -10.29 -2.57 -26.26
N SER A 45 -9.04 -2.39 -25.82
CA SER A 45 -7.89 -2.16 -26.72
C SER A 45 -7.71 -3.32 -27.70
N MET A 46 -7.81 -4.56 -27.21
CA MET A 46 -7.67 -5.76 -28.05
C MET A 46 -8.75 -5.82 -29.13
N TYR A 47 -10.00 -5.50 -28.79
CA TYR A 47 -11.07 -5.37 -29.79
C TYR A 47 -10.81 -4.24 -30.78
N GLU A 48 -10.40 -3.06 -30.32
CA GLU A 48 -10.03 -1.95 -31.22
C GLU A 48 -8.96 -2.34 -32.24
N GLU A 49 -7.93 -3.07 -31.80
CA GLU A 49 -6.89 -3.61 -32.68
C GLU A 49 -7.45 -4.63 -33.69
N MET A 50 -8.32 -5.54 -33.26
CA MET A 50 -8.98 -6.49 -34.14
C MET A 50 -9.83 -5.79 -35.21
N LEU A 51 -10.59 -4.78 -34.81
CA LEU A 51 -11.45 -3.99 -35.70
C LEU A 51 -10.64 -3.23 -36.76
N CYS A 52 -9.40 -2.83 -36.45
CA CYS A 52 -8.46 -2.28 -37.43
C CYS A 52 -7.93 -3.31 -38.43
N VAL A 53 -7.88 -4.60 -38.07
CA VAL A 53 -7.41 -5.68 -38.94
C VAL A 53 -8.51 -6.15 -39.88
N ALA A 54 -9.70 -6.42 -39.36
CA ALA A 54 -10.86 -6.86 -40.12
C ALA A 54 -12.15 -6.33 -39.45
N PRO A 55 -12.88 -5.40 -40.09
CA PRO A 55 -14.09 -4.84 -39.50
C PRO A 55 -15.19 -5.92 -39.35
N PRO A 56 -16.08 -5.77 -38.36
CA PRO A 56 -17.17 -6.70 -38.12
C PRO A 56 -18.29 -6.47 -39.14
N ALA A 57 -19.25 -7.40 -39.24
CA ALA A 57 -20.50 -7.12 -39.92
C ALA A 57 -21.31 -6.04 -39.16
N ASP A 58 -22.19 -5.32 -39.84
CA ASP A 58 -22.94 -4.19 -39.25
C ASP A 58 -23.77 -4.57 -37.99
N GLU A 59 -24.16 -5.83 -37.89
CA GLU A 59 -24.93 -6.40 -36.76
C GLU A 59 -24.07 -6.99 -35.64
N ASP A 60 -22.75 -7.05 -35.80
CA ASP A 60 -21.82 -7.68 -34.86
C ASP A 60 -21.18 -6.62 -33.97
N VAL A 61 -21.53 -6.64 -32.68
CA VAL A 61 -21.01 -5.71 -31.68
C VAL A 61 -20.53 -6.51 -30.48
N PRO A 62 -19.22 -6.50 -30.16
CA PRO A 62 -18.71 -7.13 -28.96
C PRO A 62 -19.19 -6.35 -27.73
N ILE A 63 -19.55 -7.10 -26.69
CA ILE A 63 -20.10 -6.54 -25.46
C ILE A 63 -19.17 -6.86 -24.29
N ILE A 64 -18.76 -5.81 -23.58
CA ILE A 64 -18.00 -5.94 -22.33
C ILE A 64 -18.84 -5.37 -21.21
N VAL A 65 -19.23 -6.23 -20.27
CA VAL A 65 -20.02 -5.88 -19.10
C VAL A 65 -19.09 -5.69 -17.91
N ALA A 66 -19.05 -4.49 -17.36
CA ALA A 66 -18.27 -4.15 -16.18
C ALA A 66 -19.21 -3.83 -15.02
N THR A 67 -19.08 -4.55 -13.91
CA THR A 67 -19.93 -4.32 -12.73
C THR A 67 -19.22 -3.52 -11.64
N GLY A 68 -19.99 -2.70 -10.93
CA GLY A 68 -19.55 -1.99 -9.72
C GLY A 68 -20.57 -2.11 -8.58
N ALA A 69 -20.09 -2.01 -7.33
CA ALA A 69 -20.95 -2.18 -6.15
C ALA A 69 -21.87 -0.97 -5.92
N SER A 70 -21.40 0.21 -6.31
CA SER A 70 -22.12 1.47 -6.10
C SER A 70 -22.16 2.37 -7.36
N PRO A 71 -23.16 3.26 -7.47
CA PRO A 71 -23.18 4.28 -8.53
C PRO A 71 -21.92 5.15 -8.56
N LYS A 72 -21.31 5.40 -7.39
CA LYS A 72 -20.07 6.17 -7.27
C LYS A 72 -18.89 5.47 -7.92
N GLU A 73 -18.74 4.16 -7.71
CA GLU A 73 -17.70 3.35 -8.36
C GLU A 73 -17.87 3.32 -9.87
N ILE A 74 -19.11 3.10 -10.34
CA ILE A 74 -19.44 3.14 -11.77
C ILE A 74 -19.10 4.50 -12.37
N GLN A 75 -19.42 5.60 -11.68
CA GLN A 75 -19.10 6.95 -12.14
C GLN A 75 -17.58 7.20 -12.20
N VAL A 76 -16.81 6.74 -11.21
CA VAL A 76 -15.35 6.85 -11.21
C VAL A 76 -14.76 6.07 -12.37
N PHE A 77 -15.21 4.84 -12.60
CA PHE A 77 -14.77 4.03 -13.73
C PHE A 77 -15.18 4.65 -15.07
N THR A 78 -16.39 5.20 -15.19
CA THR A 78 -16.83 5.90 -16.42
C THR A 78 -15.87 7.04 -16.78
N LYS A 79 -15.45 7.84 -15.80
CA LYS A 79 -14.45 8.91 -16.02
C LYS A 79 -13.11 8.33 -16.49
N ARG A 80 -12.68 7.19 -15.93
CA ARG A 80 -11.45 6.50 -16.33
C ARG A 80 -11.56 5.97 -17.77
N LEU A 81 -12.66 5.30 -18.13
CA LEU A 81 -12.96 4.83 -19.48
C LEU A 81 -12.92 5.98 -20.49
N PHE A 82 -13.55 7.11 -20.17
CA PHE A 82 -13.58 8.26 -21.08
C PHE A 82 -12.20 8.84 -21.30
N ARG A 83 -11.40 9.00 -20.23
CA ARG A 83 -10.00 9.46 -20.34
C ARG A 83 -9.16 8.48 -21.15
N TYR A 84 -9.36 7.18 -20.96
CA TYR A 84 -8.66 6.13 -21.70
C TYR A 84 -8.95 6.23 -23.21
N VAL A 85 -10.23 6.27 -23.60
CA VAL A 85 -10.64 6.43 -25.00
C VAL A 85 -10.12 7.74 -25.58
N GLN A 86 -10.23 8.86 -24.85
CA GLN A 86 -9.72 10.17 -25.29
C GLN A 86 -8.20 10.18 -25.48
N SER A 87 -7.44 9.47 -24.64
CA SER A 87 -5.99 9.39 -24.79
C SER A 87 -5.55 8.62 -26.03
N ARG A 88 -6.36 7.67 -26.49
CA ARG A 88 -6.10 6.87 -27.70
C ARG A 88 -6.63 7.54 -28.96
N HIS A 89 -7.74 8.26 -28.83
CA HIS A 89 -8.45 8.90 -29.94
C HIS A 89 -8.81 10.36 -29.60
N PRO A 90 -7.82 11.28 -29.54
CA PRO A 90 -8.03 12.64 -29.05
C PRO A 90 -8.96 13.48 -29.92
N GLU A 91 -9.05 13.19 -31.22
CA GLU A 91 -9.93 13.90 -32.17
C GLU A 91 -11.35 13.32 -32.23
N MET A 92 -11.59 12.17 -31.58
CA MET A 92 -12.87 11.48 -31.66
C MET A 92 -13.83 11.92 -30.54
N LYS A 93 -15.13 11.82 -30.84
CA LYS A 93 -16.18 12.12 -29.86
C LYS A 93 -16.11 11.12 -28.69
N PRO A 94 -16.48 11.55 -27.47
CA PRO A 94 -16.58 10.64 -26.33
C PRO A 94 -17.57 9.51 -26.62
N PRO A 95 -17.48 8.37 -25.91
CA PRO A 95 -18.41 7.26 -26.05
C PRO A 95 -19.88 7.72 -25.97
N THR A 96 -20.72 7.20 -26.86
CA THR A 96 -22.14 7.56 -26.96
C THR A 96 -22.93 6.86 -25.86
N PRO A 97 -23.69 7.57 -25.02
CA PRO A 97 -24.49 6.94 -23.98
C PRO A 97 -25.62 6.10 -24.58
N MET A 98 -25.81 4.92 -24.02
CA MET A 98 -26.89 3.97 -24.29
C MET A 98 -27.58 3.62 -22.96
N HIS A 99 -28.76 2.98 -22.99
CA HIS A 99 -29.58 2.73 -21.80
C HIS A 99 -28.82 2.06 -20.62
N HIS A 100 -27.87 1.18 -20.92
CA HIS A 100 -27.12 0.38 -19.94
C HIS A 100 -25.59 0.60 -19.98
N GLY A 101 -25.11 1.66 -20.64
CA GLY A 101 -23.67 1.86 -20.81
C GLY A 101 -23.30 2.80 -21.92
N TYR A 102 -22.20 2.51 -22.62
CA TYR A 102 -21.65 3.39 -23.63
C TYR A 102 -21.19 2.61 -24.87
N LEU A 103 -21.55 3.10 -26.05
CA LEU A 103 -20.99 2.65 -27.31
C LEU A 103 -19.75 3.48 -27.63
N THR A 104 -18.60 2.83 -27.70
CA THR A 104 -17.34 3.47 -28.12
C THR A 104 -17.39 3.81 -29.61
N HIS A 105 -16.56 4.76 -30.05
CA HIS A 105 -16.49 5.10 -31.49
C HIS A 105 -16.10 3.90 -32.35
N SER A 106 -15.26 3.00 -31.81
CA SER A 106 -14.79 1.79 -32.49
C SER A 106 -15.89 0.75 -32.72
N GLY A 107 -17.05 0.89 -32.06
CA GLY A 107 -18.17 -0.04 -32.20
C GLY A 107 -18.21 -1.12 -31.13
N VAL A 108 -17.43 -1.00 -30.05
CA VAL A 108 -17.50 -1.88 -28.87
C VAL A 108 -18.50 -1.32 -27.86
N PHE A 109 -19.43 -2.15 -27.37
CA PHE A 109 -20.40 -1.74 -26.35
C PHE A 109 -19.90 -2.09 -24.94
N ILE A 110 -19.73 -1.07 -24.10
CA ILE A 110 -19.37 -1.22 -22.69
C ILE A 110 -20.63 -1.05 -21.83
N ALA A 111 -21.16 -2.16 -21.31
CA ALA A 111 -22.27 -2.14 -20.37
C ALA A 111 -21.75 -1.91 -18.95
N LEU A 112 -22.37 -0.99 -18.22
CA LEU A 112 -22.02 -0.66 -16.84
C LEU A 112 -23.18 -0.99 -15.92
N GLU A 113 -23.01 -2.05 -15.13
CA GLU A 113 -24.09 -2.62 -14.33
C GLU A 113 -23.76 -2.58 -12.84
N ARG A 114 -24.82 -2.57 -12.01
CA ARG A 114 -24.64 -2.69 -10.56
C ARG A 114 -24.61 -4.16 -10.16
N PHE A 115 -23.64 -4.51 -9.33
CA PHE A 115 -23.57 -5.82 -8.69
C PHE A 115 -22.86 -5.71 -7.35
N GLU A 116 -23.51 -6.18 -6.29
CA GLU A 116 -22.97 -6.21 -4.94
C GLU A 116 -23.29 -7.56 -4.32
N ILE A 117 -22.29 -8.20 -3.72
CA ILE A 117 -22.48 -9.42 -2.95
C ILE A 117 -22.55 -9.00 -1.48
N ASP A 118 -23.73 -9.08 -0.91
CA ASP A 118 -23.93 -8.90 0.51
C ASP A 118 -24.50 -10.18 1.10
N ALA A 119 -23.70 -10.86 1.94
CA ALA A 119 -24.12 -12.10 2.59
C ALA A 119 -25.35 -11.85 3.47
N LEU A 120 -25.43 -10.69 4.13
CA LEU A 120 -26.52 -10.30 5.02
C LEU A 120 -26.76 -8.77 4.90
N PRO A 121 -27.57 -8.31 3.93
CA PRO A 121 -27.75 -6.90 3.54
C PRO A 121 -28.06 -5.90 4.65
N LYS A 122 -28.57 -6.37 5.79
CA LYS A 122 -28.95 -5.52 6.94
C LYS A 122 -27.80 -5.33 7.94
N LEU A 123 -26.74 -6.13 7.87
CA LEU A 123 -25.62 -6.07 8.82
C LEU A 123 -24.63 -4.95 8.51
N LYS A 124 -24.33 -4.70 7.24
CA LYS A 124 -23.41 -3.64 6.81
C LYS A 124 -23.81 -2.23 7.31
N PRO A 125 -25.06 -1.75 7.10
CA PRO A 125 -25.48 -0.46 7.65
C PRO A 125 -25.57 -0.48 9.18
N PHE A 126 -25.86 -1.64 9.79
CA PHE A 126 -25.90 -1.80 11.25
C PHE A 126 -24.52 -1.65 11.89
N ALA A 127 -23.49 -2.29 11.33
CA ALA A 127 -22.12 -2.25 11.84
C ALA A 127 -21.52 -0.84 11.83
N GLN A 128 -22.04 0.06 10.99
CA GLN A 128 -21.61 1.46 10.90
C GLN A 128 -22.30 2.39 11.93
N LEU A 129 -23.32 1.92 12.64
CA LEU A 129 -23.98 2.71 13.69
C LEU A 129 -23.07 2.82 14.93
N PRO A 130 -23.16 3.90 15.73
CA PRO A 130 -22.47 3.97 17.02
C PRO A 130 -22.90 2.83 17.97
N GLU A 131 -22.03 2.38 18.87
CA GLU A 131 -22.27 1.21 19.74
C GLU A 131 -23.64 1.23 20.44
N ARG A 132 -24.02 2.38 21.03
CA ARG A 132 -25.32 2.53 21.70
C ARG A 132 -26.51 2.23 20.76
N GLN A 133 -26.45 2.76 19.53
CA GLN A 133 -27.50 2.51 18.53
C GLN A 133 -27.47 1.07 18.03
N ARG A 134 -26.29 0.43 17.98
CA ARG A 134 -26.18 -1.00 17.65
C ARG A 134 -26.94 -1.86 18.68
N ARG A 135 -26.74 -1.61 19.98
CA ARG A 135 -27.47 -2.30 21.06
C ARG A 135 -28.99 -2.12 20.95
N GLU A 136 -29.43 -0.90 20.69
CA GLU A 136 -30.87 -0.57 20.59
C GLU A 136 -31.54 -1.19 19.34
N ARG A 137 -30.81 -1.31 18.22
CA ARG A 137 -31.38 -1.78 16.93
C ARG A 137 -31.17 -3.25 16.62
N LEU A 138 -30.32 -3.95 17.39
CA LEU A 138 -30.01 -5.36 17.14
C LEU A 138 -31.26 -6.26 17.03
N PRO A 139 -32.29 -6.16 17.90
CA PRO A 139 -33.48 -7.01 17.78
C PRO A 139 -34.19 -6.86 16.43
N ALA A 140 -34.38 -5.61 15.98
CA ALA A 140 -35.04 -5.31 14.70
C ALA A 140 -34.22 -5.78 13.49
N VAL A 141 -32.89 -5.76 13.59
CA VAL A 141 -32.00 -6.28 12.53
C VAL A 141 -32.10 -7.80 12.44
N LEU A 142 -32.07 -8.50 13.57
CA LEU A 142 -32.22 -9.96 13.61
C LEU A 142 -33.59 -10.40 13.10
N GLU A 143 -34.68 -9.75 13.53
CA GLU A 143 -36.02 -10.00 12.99
C GLU A 143 -36.08 -9.79 11.48
N GLY A 144 -35.42 -8.73 11.00
CA GLY A 144 -35.29 -8.45 9.59
C GLY A 144 -34.54 -9.51 8.78
N LEU A 145 -33.71 -10.33 9.43
CA LEU A 145 -32.97 -11.44 8.82
C LEU A 145 -33.61 -12.80 9.17
N GLY A 146 -34.80 -12.82 9.75
CA GLY A 146 -35.55 -14.03 10.07
C GLY A 146 -35.20 -14.67 11.43
N GLY A 147 -34.32 -14.07 12.21
CA GLY A 147 -33.95 -14.49 13.57
C GLY A 147 -34.68 -13.69 14.66
N ARG A 148 -34.45 -14.00 15.93
CA ARG A 148 -34.94 -13.26 17.10
C ARG A 148 -33.89 -13.24 18.19
N ILE A 149 -33.76 -12.13 18.93
CA ILE A 149 -32.72 -11.98 19.96
C ILE A 149 -32.94 -12.93 21.14
N GLU A 150 -34.18 -13.38 21.37
CA GLU A 150 -34.55 -14.33 22.41
C GLU A 150 -34.21 -15.78 22.06
N ASN A 151 -33.85 -16.07 20.80
CA ASN A 151 -33.46 -17.40 20.38
C ASN A 151 -32.07 -17.77 20.90
N SER A 152 -31.79 -19.07 21.02
CA SER A 152 -30.43 -19.52 21.33
C SER A 152 -29.45 -19.10 20.20
N PRO A 153 -28.16 -18.89 20.51
CA PRO A 153 -27.15 -18.55 19.51
C PRO A 153 -27.17 -19.47 18.28
N GLU A 154 -27.32 -20.79 18.49
CA GLU A 154 -27.38 -21.79 17.41
C GLU A 154 -28.60 -21.59 16.52
N ARG A 155 -29.75 -21.21 17.12
CA ARG A 155 -30.96 -20.95 16.36
C ARG A 155 -30.85 -19.65 15.56
N ILE A 156 -30.26 -18.60 16.14
CA ILE A 156 -29.94 -17.36 15.44
C ILE A 156 -29.02 -17.67 14.25
N GLY A 157 -27.97 -18.47 14.46
CA GLY A 157 -27.05 -18.91 13.40
C GLY A 157 -27.78 -19.64 12.27
N ALA A 158 -28.63 -20.59 12.60
CA ALA A 158 -29.42 -21.34 11.61
C ALA A 158 -30.43 -20.46 10.84
N ASP A 159 -31.02 -19.45 11.48
CA ASP A 159 -31.95 -18.54 10.83
C ASP A 159 -31.19 -17.55 9.90
N LEU A 160 -30.03 -17.04 10.33
CA LEU A 160 -29.15 -16.22 9.50
C LEU A 160 -28.61 -17.00 8.29
N ALA A 161 -28.27 -18.27 8.44
CA ALA A 161 -27.80 -19.12 7.33
C ALA A 161 -28.82 -19.20 6.19
N LYS A 162 -30.13 -19.22 6.51
CA LYS A 162 -31.20 -19.22 5.51
C LYS A 162 -31.39 -17.88 4.81
N ALA A 163 -30.93 -16.79 5.41
CA ALA A 163 -31.01 -15.45 4.84
C ALA A 163 -29.87 -15.17 3.85
N VAL A 164 -28.82 -15.99 3.85
CA VAL A 164 -27.70 -15.89 2.90
C VAL A 164 -28.17 -16.24 1.48
N PRO A 165 -27.94 -15.37 0.47
CA PRO A 165 -28.29 -15.66 -0.91
C PRO A 165 -27.54 -16.90 -1.43
N THR A 166 -28.25 -17.83 -2.09
CA THR A 166 -27.71 -19.12 -2.54
C THR A 166 -26.98 -19.11 -3.88
N ASP A 167 -27.23 -18.10 -4.73
CA ASP A 167 -26.83 -18.12 -6.14
C ASP A 167 -26.58 -16.70 -6.73
N PRO A 168 -25.83 -15.81 -6.03
CA PRO A 168 -25.72 -14.40 -6.41
C PRO A 168 -25.19 -14.16 -7.84
N PHE A 169 -24.22 -14.94 -8.31
CA PHE A 169 -23.62 -14.78 -9.63
C PHE A 169 -24.45 -15.42 -10.74
N SER A 170 -24.83 -16.69 -10.59
CA SER A 170 -25.58 -17.40 -11.64
C SER A 170 -26.97 -16.82 -11.86
N ARG A 171 -27.65 -16.38 -10.79
CA ARG A 171 -28.91 -15.66 -10.89
C ARG A 171 -28.75 -14.37 -11.68
N TRP A 172 -27.77 -13.53 -11.33
CA TRP A 172 -27.53 -12.27 -12.03
C TRP A 172 -27.22 -12.50 -13.52
N LEU A 173 -26.36 -13.48 -13.84
CA LEU A 173 -26.01 -13.83 -15.21
C LEU A 173 -27.22 -14.34 -16.01
N THR A 174 -28.07 -15.15 -15.39
CA THR A 174 -29.30 -15.67 -16.02
C THR A 174 -30.30 -14.55 -16.28
N GLU A 175 -30.49 -13.65 -15.32
CA GLU A 175 -31.33 -12.46 -15.46
C GLU A 175 -30.79 -11.54 -16.57
N TYR A 176 -29.49 -11.26 -16.59
CA TYR A 176 -28.84 -10.45 -17.62
C TYR A 176 -28.95 -11.08 -19.00
N ARG A 177 -28.71 -12.39 -19.13
CA ARG A 177 -28.90 -13.15 -20.37
C ARG A 177 -30.34 -13.01 -20.88
N GLY A 178 -31.34 -12.98 -20.00
CA GLY A 178 -32.75 -12.83 -20.34
C GLY A 178 -33.13 -11.46 -20.92
N GLN A 179 -32.28 -10.44 -20.77
CA GLN A 179 -32.49 -9.09 -21.31
C GLN A 179 -32.19 -9.03 -22.82
N TRP A 180 -31.34 -9.92 -23.33
CA TRP A 180 -30.98 -10.01 -24.74
C TRP A 180 -31.94 -10.97 -25.48
N ARG A 181 -32.96 -10.42 -26.16
CA ARG A 181 -33.94 -11.19 -26.97
C ARG A 181 -33.71 -10.99 -28.48
N GLY A 182 -34.12 -11.96 -29.29
CA GLY A 182 -34.00 -11.94 -30.76
C GLY A 182 -32.74 -12.64 -31.28
N ASP A 183 -32.16 -12.16 -32.40
CA ASP A 183 -31.01 -12.77 -33.08
C ASP A 183 -29.69 -12.67 -32.31
N ARG A 184 -29.65 -11.88 -31.22
CA ARG A 184 -28.51 -11.77 -30.27
C ARG A 184 -28.71 -12.59 -29.00
N ARG A 185 -29.26 -13.80 -29.13
CA ARG A 185 -29.42 -14.69 -27.98
C ARG A 185 -28.05 -15.15 -27.47
N VAL A 186 -27.67 -14.69 -26.28
CA VAL A 186 -26.49 -15.20 -25.58
C VAL A 186 -26.83 -16.56 -25.01
N GLU A 187 -26.31 -17.65 -25.57
CA GLU A 187 -26.50 -18.99 -24.99
C GLU A 187 -25.59 -19.20 -23.78
N ARG A 188 -24.30 -18.89 -23.98
CA ARG A 188 -23.25 -18.81 -22.96
C ARG A 188 -22.47 -17.51 -23.12
N PHE A 189 -21.98 -16.99 -22.01
CA PHE A 189 -21.00 -15.92 -22.01
C PHE A 189 -19.66 -16.45 -22.50
N ARG A 190 -18.93 -15.63 -23.26
CA ARG A 190 -17.59 -15.99 -23.72
C ARG A 190 -16.64 -16.14 -22.54
N SER A 191 -16.74 -15.20 -21.60
CA SER A 191 -15.98 -15.26 -20.35
C SER A 191 -16.72 -14.58 -19.21
N VAL A 192 -16.52 -15.12 -18.01
CA VAL A 192 -16.88 -14.51 -16.74
C VAL A 192 -15.60 -14.38 -15.93
N THR A 193 -15.28 -13.16 -15.49
CA THR A 193 -14.13 -12.88 -14.64
C THR A 193 -14.62 -12.32 -13.31
N ILE A 194 -14.21 -12.95 -12.22
CA ILE A 194 -14.42 -12.44 -10.86
C ILE A 194 -13.20 -11.60 -10.51
N GLY A 195 -13.28 -10.29 -10.76
CA GLY A 195 -12.30 -9.28 -10.36
C GLY A 195 -12.50 -8.76 -8.93
N ILE A 196 -13.43 -9.35 -8.18
CA ILE A 196 -13.67 -9.04 -6.77
C ILE A 196 -12.79 -9.98 -5.93
N PRO A 197 -11.91 -9.46 -5.06
CA PRO A 197 -11.14 -10.31 -4.15
C PRO A 197 -12.09 -10.94 -3.13
N ILE A 198 -12.49 -12.19 -3.38
CA ILE A 198 -13.46 -12.91 -2.55
C ILE A 198 -13.00 -13.01 -1.07
N PRO A 199 -11.72 -13.29 -0.73
CA PRO A 199 -11.25 -13.23 0.66
C PRO A 199 -11.51 -11.88 1.33
N THR A 200 -11.32 -10.79 0.60
CA THR A 200 -11.49 -9.44 1.11
C THR A 200 -12.97 -9.14 1.32
N LEU A 201 -13.82 -9.53 0.36
CA LEU A 201 -15.27 -9.46 0.50
C LEU A 201 -15.75 -10.22 1.74
N LEU A 202 -15.25 -11.44 1.92
CA LEU A 202 -15.51 -12.26 3.10
C LEU A 202 -15.06 -11.53 4.35
N SER A 203 -13.81 -11.03 4.43
CA SER A 203 -13.31 -10.32 5.61
C SER A 203 -14.14 -9.09 6.03
N TYR A 204 -14.78 -8.39 5.08
CA TYR A 204 -15.73 -7.32 5.41
C TYR A 204 -17.03 -7.85 6.02
N HIS A 205 -17.55 -8.97 5.50
CA HIS A 205 -18.71 -9.66 6.06
C HIS A 205 -18.41 -10.25 7.43
N GLU A 206 -17.22 -10.83 7.62
CA GLU A 206 -16.73 -11.32 8.90
C GLU A 206 -16.75 -10.20 9.94
N ARG A 207 -16.19 -9.01 9.63
CA ARG A 207 -16.23 -7.86 10.54
C ARG A 207 -17.65 -7.46 10.93
N ASN A 208 -18.59 -7.48 9.99
CA ASN A 208 -19.98 -7.12 10.29
C ASN A 208 -20.64 -8.16 11.22
N LEU A 209 -20.31 -9.44 11.04
CA LEU A 209 -20.76 -10.54 11.91
C LEU A 209 -20.09 -10.50 13.29
N ASP A 210 -18.80 -10.15 13.37
CA ASP A 210 -18.06 -10.02 14.62
C ASP A 210 -18.70 -8.92 15.50
N VAL A 211 -19.12 -7.80 14.90
CA VAL A 211 -19.87 -6.74 15.60
C VAL A 211 -21.20 -7.26 16.18
N VAL A 212 -21.85 -8.21 15.53
CA VAL A 212 -23.06 -8.86 16.06
C VAL A 212 -22.70 -9.84 17.18
N ALA A 213 -21.62 -10.60 17.03
CA ALA A 213 -21.14 -11.54 18.04
C ALA A 213 -20.75 -10.86 19.35
N GLU A 214 -20.20 -9.65 19.31
CA GLU A 214 -19.91 -8.84 20.50
C GLU A 214 -21.16 -8.44 21.29
N LEU A 215 -22.34 -8.48 20.65
CA LEU A 215 -23.61 -8.07 21.26
C LEU A 215 -24.49 -9.24 21.68
N ILE A 216 -24.15 -10.47 21.29
CA ILE A 216 -24.91 -11.70 21.59
C ILE A 216 -23.98 -12.71 22.27
N ASP A 217 -24.20 -12.93 23.56
CA ASP A 217 -23.39 -13.87 24.34
C ASP A 217 -23.43 -15.28 23.72
N GLY A 218 -22.25 -15.86 23.49
CA GLY A 218 -22.09 -17.21 22.95
C GLY A 218 -22.28 -17.36 21.44
N PHE A 219 -22.42 -16.25 20.68
CA PHE A 219 -22.65 -16.31 19.23
C PHE A 219 -21.39 -16.49 18.37
N ALA A 220 -20.20 -16.25 18.92
CA ALA A 220 -18.93 -16.34 18.19
C ALA A 220 -18.69 -17.70 17.46
N PRO A 221 -19.01 -18.89 18.05
CA PRO A 221 -18.86 -20.16 17.33
C PRO A 221 -19.81 -20.31 16.13
N GLU A 222 -20.98 -19.67 16.16
CA GLU A 222 -21.96 -19.73 15.07
C GLU A 222 -21.57 -18.79 13.91
N VAL A 223 -20.86 -17.70 14.22
CA VAL A 223 -20.26 -16.84 13.20
C VAL A 223 -19.28 -17.62 12.33
N GLU A 224 -18.41 -18.46 12.90
CA GLU A 224 -17.49 -19.30 12.13
C GLU A 224 -18.22 -20.30 11.22
N LYS A 225 -19.33 -20.90 11.69
CA LYS A 225 -20.17 -21.77 10.85
C LYS A 225 -20.84 -21.02 9.71
N LEU A 226 -21.29 -19.78 9.95
CA LEU A 226 -21.88 -18.92 8.92
C LEU A 226 -20.86 -18.54 7.84
N LYS A 227 -19.64 -18.19 8.25
CA LYS A 227 -18.52 -17.90 7.33
C LYS A 227 -18.27 -19.10 6.41
N GLU A 228 -18.16 -20.29 6.98
CA GLU A 228 -17.95 -21.54 6.25
C GLU A 228 -19.11 -21.86 5.29
N HIS A 229 -20.36 -21.67 5.74
CA HIS A 229 -21.56 -21.89 4.93
C HIS A 229 -21.61 -20.95 3.71
N PHE A 230 -21.29 -19.68 3.90
CA PHE A 230 -21.27 -18.70 2.80
C PHE A 230 -20.18 -19.02 1.77
N VAL A 231 -18.99 -19.45 2.20
CA VAL A 231 -17.92 -19.91 1.28
C VAL A 231 -18.38 -21.09 0.43
N ALA A 232 -19.07 -22.07 1.03
CA ALA A 232 -19.59 -23.23 0.30
C ALA A 232 -20.64 -22.82 -0.75
N ILE A 233 -21.56 -21.93 -0.39
CA ILE A 233 -22.56 -21.38 -1.32
C ILE A 233 -21.89 -20.71 -2.54
N LEU A 234 -20.89 -19.85 -2.31
CA LEU A 234 -20.19 -19.17 -3.40
C LEU A 234 -19.44 -20.15 -4.30
N GLN A 235 -18.88 -21.23 -3.73
CA GLN A 235 -18.23 -22.28 -4.50
C GLN A 235 -19.24 -23.02 -5.41
N ASP A 236 -20.40 -23.39 -4.88
CA ASP A 236 -21.45 -24.09 -5.64
C ASP A 236 -22.00 -23.21 -6.77
N ASP A 237 -22.28 -21.93 -6.48
CA ASP A 237 -22.75 -20.95 -7.47
C ASP A 237 -21.73 -20.76 -8.60
N LEU A 238 -20.45 -20.56 -8.28
CA LEU A 238 -19.40 -20.41 -9.29
C LEU A 238 -19.16 -21.69 -10.10
N THR A 239 -19.37 -22.87 -9.51
CA THR A 239 -19.33 -24.15 -10.22
C THR A 239 -20.45 -24.20 -11.26
N HIS A 240 -21.68 -23.81 -10.89
CA HIS A 240 -22.80 -23.71 -11.82
C HIS A 240 -22.53 -22.68 -12.94
N VAL A 241 -21.93 -21.52 -12.63
CA VAL A 241 -21.52 -20.53 -13.62
C VAL A 241 -20.57 -21.14 -14.66
N ARG A 242 -19.52 -21.84 -14.20
CA ARG A 242 -18.54 -22.49 -15.06
C ARG A 242 -19.19 -23.53 -15.98
N ASP A 243 -20.04 -24.39 -15.41
CA ASP A 243 -20.57 -25.55 -16.13
C ASP A 243 -21.63 -25.14 -17.16
N ASP A 244 -22.51 -24.20 -16.81
CA ASP A 244 -23.72 -23.92 -17.60
C ASP A 244 -23.76 -22.53 -18.26
N LEU A 245 -23.03 -21.55 -17.74
CA LEU A 245 -23.21 -20.14 -18.16
C LEU A 245 -22.05 -19.54 -18.94
N THR A 246 -20.81 -19.98 -18.75
CA THR A 246 -19.62 -19.38 -19.42
C THR A 246 -18.70 -20.39 -20.06
N GLU A 247 -18.02 -20.05 -21.16
CA GLU A 247 -16.93 -20.90 -21.68
C GLU A 247 -15.64 -20.79 -20.86
N THR A 248 -15.46 -19.69 -20.14
CA THR A 248 -14.23 -19.43 -19.39
C THR A 248 -14.59 -18.70 -18.09
N LEU A 249 -14.20 -19.27 -16.95
CA LEU A 249 -14.34 -18.66 -15.64
C LEU A 249 -12.95 -18.47 -15.04
N VAL A 250 -12.64 -17.24 -14.62
CA VAL A 250 -11.38 -16.93 -13.91
C VAL A 250 -11.69 -16.08 -12.69
N ILE A 251 -11.08 -16.41 -11.56
CA ILE A 251 -11.11 -15.61 -10.33
C ILE A 251 -9.76 -14.92 -10.16
N ALA A 252 -9.74 -13.60 -10.07
CA ALA A 252 -8.58 -12.86 -9.62
C ALA A 252 -8.56 -12.86 -8.09
N HIS A 253 -7.65 -13.64 -7.51
CA HIS A 253 -7.50 -13.82 -6.08
C HIS A 253 -6.29 -13.01 -5.57
N THR A 254 -6.51 -12.19 -4.55
CA THR A 254 -5.42 -11.49 -3.86
C THR A 254 -5.08 -12.24 -2.58
N THR A 255 -3.82 -12.23 -2.17
CA THR A 255 -3.41 -12.87 -0.91
C THR A 255 -3.90 -12.11 0.33
N ALA A 256 -4.49 -10.92 0.18
CA ALA A 256 -5.04 -10.04 1.24
C ALA A 256 -4.07 -9.65 2.38
N VAL A 257 -2.81 -10.11 2.35
CA VAL A 257 -1.79 -9.93 3.42
C VAL A 257 -0.49 -9.28 2.94
N GLY A 258 -0.47 -8.66 1.76
CA GLY A 258 0.79 -8.14 1.20
C GLY A 258 1.81 -9.25 0.89
N GLY A 259 1.32 -10.48 0.70
CA GLY A 259 2.12 -11.70 0.65
C GLY A 259 2.46 -12.11 -0.78
N MET A 260 3.73 -12.48 -0.96
CA MET A 260 4.26 -13.24 -2.09
C MET A 260 4.05 -14.75 -1.88
N TYR A 261 4.69 -15.61 -2.68
CA TYR A 261 4.68 -17.05 -2.47
C TYR A 261 6.09 -17.63 -2.45
N ASP A 262 6.30 -18.62 -1.60
CA ASP A 262 7.49 -19.48 -1.60
C ASP A 262 7.14 -20.80 -2.28
N GLU A 263 8.01 -21.27 -3.16
CA GLU A 263 7.95 -22.61 -3.73
C GLU A 263 9.03 -23.46 -3.04
N ASP A 264 8.61 -24.54 -2.37
CA ASP A 264 9.58 -25.45 -1.76
C ASP A 264 10.24 -26.36 -2.81
N HIS A 265 11.25 -27.13 -2.37
CA HIS A 265 11.97 -28.09 -3.22
C HIS A 265 11.09 -29.19 -3.84
N THR A 266 9.84 -29.35 -3.39
CA THR A 266 8.86 -30.29 -3.95
C THR A 266 7.92 -29.63 -4.97
N GLY A 267 8.08 -28.32 -5.23
CA GLY A 267 7.20 -27.54 -6.08
C GLY A 267 5.92 -27.06 -5.37
N ARG A 268 5.83 -27.23 -4.04
CA ARG A 268 4.65 -26.80 -3.29
C ARG A 268 4.75 -25.32 -3.00
N ILE A 269 3.72 -24.59 -3.43
CA ILE A 269 3.64 -23.15 -3.26
C ILE A 269 2.87 -22.80 -1.97
N SER A 270 3.41 -21.89 -1.18
CA SER A 270 2.78 -21.35 0.03
C SER A 270 2.78 -19.84 0.03
N ILE A 271 1.69 -19.20 0.46
CA ILE A 271 1.62 -17.74 0.61
C ILE A 271 2.60 -17.34 1.72
N ARG A 272 3.50 -16.39 1.49
CA ARG A 272 4.40 -15.83 2.51
C ARG A 272 3.71 -14.68 3.24
N LEU A 273 3.79 -14.64 4.57
CA LEU A 273 3.27 -13.51 5.35
C LEU A 273 4.00 -12.21 5.01
N GLY A 274 3.26 -11.11 4.95
CA GLY A 274 3.77 -9.78 4.59
C GLY A 274 4.69 -9.13 5.65
N PHE A 275 4.91 -7.82 5.54
CA PHE A 275 5.71 -7.03 6.49
C PHE A 275 4.96 -6.91 7.83
N ALA A 276 4.97 -7.98 8.63
CA ALA A 276 4.32 -8.06 9.93
C ALA A 276 5.40 -7.80 11.01
N HIS A 277 5.39 -6.61 11.62
CA HIS A 277 6.42 -6.20 12.60
C HIS A 277 5.84 -5.51 13.85
N SER A 278 4.52 -5.56 14.06
CA SER A 278 3.85 -4.96 15.23
C SER A 278 2.38 -5.36 15.29
N ALA A 279 1.87 -5.83 16.44
CA ALA A 279 0.46 -6.07 16.86
C ALA A 279 -0.54 -6.75 15.88
N HIS A 280 -0.17 -6.94 14.61
CA HIS A 280 -0.97 -7.36 13.46
C HIS A 280 -0.60 -8.76 12.97
N ASP A 281 0.45 -9.37 13.54
CA ASP A 281 1.02 -10.62 13.07
C ASP A 281 0.01 -11.77 13.13
N GLU A 282 -0.83 -11.84 14.16
CA GLU A 282 -1.89 -12.86 14.29
C GLU A 282 -2.99 -12.69 13.23
N LYS A 283 -3.51 -11.47 13.06
CA LYS A 283 -4.56 -11.16 12.06
C LYS A 283 -4.07 -11.40 10.63
N LEU A 284 -2.81 -11.08 10.34
CA LEU A 284 -2.21 -11.34 9.03
C LEU A 284 -2.03 -12.85 8.81
N ALA A 285 -1.58 -13.61 9.81
CA ALA A 285 -1.46 -15.06 9.73
C ALA A 285 -2.81 -15.75 9.47
N GLU A 286 -3.87 -15.33 10.18
CA GLU A 286 -5.23 -15.84 9.96
C GLU A 286 -5.72 -15.56 8.54
N LYS A 287 -5.54 -14.33 8.04
CA LYS A 287 -5.89 -13.96 6.66
C LYS A 287 -5.14 -14.79 5.61
N GLN A 288 -3.86 -15.05 5.82
CA GLN A 288 -3.04 -15.87 4.93
C GLN A 288 -3.54 -17.31 4.88
N GLN A 289 -3.78 -17.92 6.04
CA GLN A 289 -4.33 -19.29 6.14
C GLN A 289 -5.69 -19.39 5.47
N TYR A 290 -6.54 -18.39 5.68
CA TYR A 290 -7.86 -18.30 5.06
C TYR A 290 -7.78 -18.19 3.54
N ALA A 291 -6.95 -17.28 3.02
CA ALA A 291 -6.76 -17.10 1.57
C ALA A 291 -6.25 -18.39 0.90
N ALA A 292 -5.32 -19.11 1.55
CA ALA A 292 -4.81 -20.39 1.05
C ALA A 292 -5.88 -21.49 1.05
N ALA A 293 -6.69 -21.59 2.12
CA ALA A 293 -7.78 -22.54 2.20
C ALA A 293 -8.84 -22.30 1.11
N LEU A 294 -9.17 -21.02 0.85
CA LEU A 294 -10.15 -20.65 -0.16
C LEU A 294 -9.66 -20.96 -1.58
N THR A 295 -8.39 -20.68 -1.89
CA THR A 295 -7.76 -21.08 -3.16
C THR A 295 -7.92 -22.59 -3.40
N GLN A 296 -7.57 -23.41 -2.40
CA GLN A 296 -7.63 -24.86 -2.51
C GLN A 296 -9.06 -25.36 -2.76
N ARG A 297 -10.07 -24.69 -2.21
CA ARG A 297 -11.48 -25.04 -2.49
C ARG A 297 -11.87 -24.78 -3.93
N TYR A 298 -11.57 -23.60 -4.46
CA TYR A 298 -11.91 -23.25 -5.85
C TYR A 298 -11.14 -24.10 -6.87
N VAL A 299 -9.87 -24.38 -6.61
CA VAL A 299 -9.06 -25.26 -7.46
C VAL A 299 -9.64 -26.68 -7.50
N LYS A 300 -10.02 -27.25 -6.34
CA LYS A 300 -10.69 -28.56 -6.27
C LYS A 300 -12.05 -28.58 -6.97
N ALA A 301 -12.74 -27.44 -6.99
CA ALA A 301 -13.97 -27.28 -7.75
C ALA A 301 -13.72 -27.24 -9.26
N GLY A 302 -12.46 -27.09 -9.72
CA GLY A 302 -12.07 -26.95 -11.14
C GLY A 302 -12.27 -25.54 -11.69
N ILE A 303 -12.14 -24.51 -10.84
CA ILE A 303 -12.26 -23.10 -11.20
C ILE A 303 -10.87 -22.50 -11.33
N ASN A 304 -10.59 -21.79 -12.43
CA ASN A 304 -9.29 -21.15 -12.63
C ASN A 304 -9.10 -19.99 -11.65
N VAL A 305 -8.05 -20.05 -10.83
CA VAL A 305 -7.69 -19.04 -9.84
C VAL A 305 -6.36 -18.38 -10.19
N LEU A 306 -6.40 -17.08 -10.47
CA LEU A 306 -5.20 -16.25 -10.67
C LEU A 306 -4.82 -15.66 -9.33
N ILE A 307 -3.75 -16.17 -8.72
CA ILE A 307 -3.26 -15.66 -7.45
C ILE A 307 -2.17 -14.64 -7.71
N THR A 308 -2.41 -13.43 -7.24
CA THR A 308 -1.50 -12.29 -7.41
C THR A 308 -0.91 -11.92 -6.06
N ALA A 309 0.42 -11.78 -5.99
CA ALA A 309 1.04 -11.16 -4.83
C ALA A 309 0.40 -9.79 -4.68
N ALA A 310 -0.13 -9.47 -3.48
CA ALA A 310 -1.08 -8.37 -3.27
C ALA A 310 -0.76 -7.16 -4.16
N ALA A 311 -1.63 -6.91 -5.14
CA ALA A 311 -1.41 -5.85 -6.11
C ALA A 311 -1.37 -4.52 -5.35
N ILE A 312 -0.18 -3.92 -5.17
CA ILE A 312 -0.05 -2.48 -4.92
C ILE A 312 -0.32 -1.77 -6.26
N GLY A 313 -1.38 -2.20 -6.95
CA GLY A 313 -1.76 -1.65 -8.23
C GLY A 313 -2.04 -0.17 -8.06
N VAL A 314 -1.29 0.66 -8.77
CA VAL A 314 -1.60 2.09 -8.88
C VAL A 314 -2.81 2.21 -9.80
N ASP A 315 -4.00 2.28 -9.19
CA ASP A 315 -5.28 2.37 -9.92
C ASP A 315 -5.57 3.79 -10.37
N GLU A 316 -5.16 4.75 -9.55
CA GLU A 316 -5.46 6.16 -9.72
C GLU A 316 -4.35 7.02 -9.08
N VAL A 317 -4.05 8.14 -9.72
CA VAL A 317 -3.20 9.20 -9.17
C VAL A 317 -4.07 10.38 -8.82
N ARG A 318 -4.09 10.75 -7.53
CA ARG A 318 -4.72 11.98 -7.02
C ARG A 318 -3.68 13.10 -7.05
N ILE A 319 -4.06 14.25 -7.59
CA ILE A 319 -3.15 15.40 -7.73
C ILE A 319 -3.72 16.55 -6.90
N ARG A 320 -3.03 16.93 -5.81
CA ARG A 320 -3.47 17.99 -4.90
C ARG A 320 -4.91 17.81 -4.41
N GLU A 321 -5.26 16.60 -3.98
CA GLU A 321 -6.57 16.27 -3.45
C GLU A 321 -6.52 15.86 -1.99
N HIS A 322 -7.61 16.09 -1.26
CA HIS A 322 -7.77 15.69 0.14
C HIS A 322 -7.84 14.17 0.26
N ILE A 323 -7.09 13.61 1.20
CA ILE A 323 -7.05 12.17 1.46
C ILE A 323 -8.03 11.81 2.58
N PRO A 324 -8.97 10.88 2.38
CA PRO A 324 -9.90 10.48 3.44
C PRO A 324 -9.18 9.74 4.57
N LEU A 325 -9.70 9.88 5.78
CA LEU A 325 -9.25 9.13 6.95
C LEU A 325 -9.60 7.63 6.78
N HIS A 326 -8.68 6.73 7.14
CA HIS A 326 -8.93 5.29 7.08
C HIS A 326 -10.18 4.91 7.90
N SER A 327 -11.04 4.05 7.34
CA SER A 327 -12.36 3.75 7.90
C SER A 327 -12.30 3.14 9.30
N GLY A 328 -11.33 2.27 9.57
CA GLY A 328 -11.12 1.68 10.90
C GLY A 328 -10.68 2.71 11.94
N LEU A 329 -9.82 3.66 11.56
CA LEU A 329 -9.39 4.73 12.46
C LEU A 329 -10.56 5.69 12.75
N ARG A 330 -11.33 6.03 11.72
CA ARG A 330 -12.55 6.82 11.84
C ARG A 330 -13.57 6.18 12.78
N GLN A 331 -13.87 4.89 12.60
CA GLN A 331 -14.83 4.17 13.44
C GLN A 331 -14.40 4.16 14.90
N ARG A 332 -13.11 3.89 15.17
CA ARG A 332 -12.60 3.90 16.55
C ARG A 332 -12.66 5.29 17.18
N LEU A 333 -12.39 6.36 16.43
CA LEU A 333 -12.59 7.74 16.91
C LEU A 333 -14.06 8.03 17.22
N ASP A 334 -14.97 7.60 16.35
CA ASP A 334 -16.41 7.82 16.51
C ASP A 334 -16.97 7.03 17.71
N ASP A 335 -16.48 5.82 17.95
CA ASP A 335 -16.89 4.95 19.07
C ASP A 335 -16.27 5.39 20.42
N MET A 336 -15.26 6.28 20.43
CA MET A 336 -14.72 6.85 21.67
C MET A 336 -15.68 7.86 22.31
N PRO A 337 -15.85 7.83 23.65
CA PRO A 337 -16.57 8.87 24.40
C PRO A 337 -16.00 10.25 24.12
N GLU A 338 -16.87 11.25 23.96
CA GLU A 338 -16.49 12.61 23.55
C GLU A 338 -15.44 13.22 24.48
N GLU A 339 -15.52 12.94 25.78
CA GLU A 339 -14.57 13.45 26.76
C GLU A 339 -13.16 12.86 26.58
N MET A 340 -13.08 11.63 26.04
CA MET A 340 -11.84 10.88 25.80
C MET A 340 -11.27 11.08 24.39
N ARG A 341 -12.02 11.70 23.47
CA ARG A 341 -11.52 11.94 22.11
C ARG A 341 -10.31 12.88 22.16
N PRO A 342 -9.18 12.48 21.54
CA PRO A 342 -7.97 13.30 21.56
C PRO A 342 -8.08 14.54 20.67
N ILE A 343 -9.01 14.57 19.71
CA ILE A 343 -9.19 15.67 18.75
C ILE A 343 -10.41 16.51 19.17
N ARG A 344 -10.25 17.84 19.18
CA ARG A 344 -11.39 18.77 19.28
C ARG A 344 -12.05 18.92 17.92
N GLU A 345 -13.30 18.48 17.80
CA GLU A 345 -14.10 18.74 16.60
C GLU A 345 -14.69 20.15 16.64
N PRO A 346 -14.75 20.88 15.51
CA PRO A 346 -15.43 22.16 15.48
C PRO A 346 -16.93 21.94 15.78
N PRO A 347 -17.59 22.87 16.51
CA PRO A 347 -19.04 22.79 16.68
C PRO A 347 -19.71 22.79 15.30
N GLU A 348 -20.65 21.86 15.09
CA GLU A 348 -21.36 21.76 13.81
C GLU A 348 -21.90 23.13 13.40
N ARG A 349 -21.44 23.66 12.25
CA ARG A 349 -22.06 24.84 11.64
C ARG A 349 -23.47 24.45 11.24
N SER A 350 -24.43 24.80 12.10
CA SER A 350 -25.87 24.71 11.85
C SER A 350 -26.22 25.55 10.62
N GLY A 351 -26.33 24.89 9.47
CA GLY A 351 -26.57 25.57 8.20
C GLY A 351 -27.06 24.62 7.13
N ARG A 352 -28.38 24.41 7.11
CA ARG A 352 -29.16 23.59 6.15
C ARG A 352 -28.95 22.08 6.28
N MET A 353 -29.71 21.46 7.18
CA MET A 353 -30.19 20.09 6.97
C MET A 353 -30.95 20.06 5.65
N ARG A 354 -30.27 19.64 4.56
CA ARG A 354 -30.98 18.86 3.55
C ARG A 354 -31.46 17.59 4.25
N LYS A 355 -32.57 17.00 3.80
CA LYS A 355 -32.94 15.63 4.19
C LYS A 355 -31.76 14.72 3.80
N GLU A 356 -30.82 14.55 4.72
CA GLU A 356 -29.68 13.65 4.57
C GLU A 356 -30.21 12.23 4.82
N ASP A 357 -29.81 11.32 3.94
CA ASP A 357 -30.07 9.90 4.10
C ASP A 357 -29.51 9.45 5.46
N PRO A 358 -30.22 8.65 6.29
CA PRO A 358 -29.80 8.28 7.64
C PRO A 358 -28.51 7.46 7.78
N GLY A 359 -27.62 7.45 6.77
CA GLY A 359 -26.40 6.65 6.72
C GLY A 359 -25.15 7.33 6.15
N GLU A 360 -25.23 8.50 5.50
CA GLU A 360 -24.03 9.14 4.91
C GLU A 360 -23.37 10.16 5.87
N ARG A 361 -22.52 9.66 6.78
CA ARG A 361 -21.69 10.53 7.62
C ARG A 361 -20.68 11.33 6.77
N LYS A 362 -20.56 12.65 7.00
CA LYS A 362 -19.58 13.54 6.33
C LYS A 362 -18.17 12.94 6.31
N PRO A 363 -17.44 12.98 5.17
CA PRO A 363 -16.10 12.44 5.08
C PRO A 363 -15.15 13.21 6.01
N ARG A 364 -14.36 12.48 6.81
CA ARG A 364 -13.21 13.03 7.54
C ARG A 364 -11.97 12.85 6.68
N PHE A 365 -11.14 13.89 6.61
CA PHE A 365 -9.89 13.87 5.85
C PHE A 365 -8.69 13.82 6.79
N LEU A 366 -7.54 13.41 6.25
CA LEU A 366 -6.27 13.49 6.95
C LEU A 366 -5.97 14.94 7.33
N ARG A 367 -5.55 15.14 8.58
CA ARG A 367 -5.19 16.44 9.12
C ARG A 367 -3.86 16.36 9.84
N TRP A 368 -3.09 17.43 9.74
CA TRP A 368 -1.95 17.64 10.61
C TRP A 368 -2.40 18.50 11.79
N PHE A 369 -1.83 18.20 12.95
CA PHE A 369 -2.08 18.89 14.21
C PHE A 369 -0.74 19.39 14.74
N GLN A 370 -0.75 20.46 15.53
CA GLN A 370 0.43 20.80 16.32
C GLN A 370 0.72 19.59 17.24
N PRO A 371 1.90 18.95 17.11
CA PRO A 371 2.21 17.78 17.90
C PRO A 371 2.47 18.15 19.36
N ILE A 372 2.45 17.15 20.23
CA ILE A 372 2.75 17.32 21.64
C ILE A 372 4.06 16.63 21.95
N THR A 373 4.87 17.27 22.81
CA THR A 373 6.12 16.73 23.32
C THR A 373 5.92 16.27 24.76
N VAL A 374 6.26 15.01 25.04
CA VAL A 374 6.27 14.44 26.40
C VAL A 374 7.56 13.66 26.63
N THR A 375 7.94 13.43 27.89
CA THR A 375 9.01 12.49 28.21
C THR A 375 8.63 11.08 27.72
N LEU A 376 9.55 10.37 27.06
CA LEU A 376 9.30 9.04 26.50
C LEU A 376 8.78 8.02 27.53
N ASP A 377 9.32 8.07 28.75
CA ASP A 377 8.91 7.24 29.88
C ASP A 377 8.01 7.99 30.88
N ALA A 378 7.20 8.95 30.40
CA ALA A 378 6.29 9.71 31.24
C ALA A 378 5.39 8.80 32.08
N THR A 379 5.17 9.17 33.35
CA THR A 379 4.31 8.47 34.30
C THR A 379 3.05 9.27 34.66
N GLN A 380 2.94 10.49 34.14
CA GLN A 380 1.84 11.40 34.45
C GLN A 380 0.62 11.11 33.57
N ARG A 381 -0.54 10.93 34.20
CA ARG A 381 -1.84 10.76 33.51
C ARG A 381 -2.54 12.08 33.24
N LYS A 382 -1.81 13.07 32.75
CA LYS A 382 -2.42 14.34 32.35
C LYS A 382 -3.09 14.19 30.99
N ALA A 383 -4.38 14.54 30.91
CA ALA A 383 -5.16 14.44 29.69
C ALA A 383 -4.58 15.32 28.57
N VAL A 384 -4.62 14.79 27.36
CA VAL A 384 -4.08 15.43 26.16
C VAL A 384 -5.21 15.67 25.17
N LYS A 385 -5.26 16.88 24.61
CA LYS A 385 -6.14 17.24 23.49
C LYS A 385 -5.35 17.99 22.44
N PHE A 386 -5.65 17.68 21.19
CA PHE A 386 -5.14 18.37 20.01
C PHE A 386 -6.20 19.38 19.54
N ASP A 387 -5.75 20.58 19.18
CA ASP A 387 -6.62 21.62 18.63
C ASP A 387 -7.10 21.27 17.22
N GLU A 388 -7.90 22.14 16.59
CA GLU A 388 -8.35 21.90 15.23
C GLU A 388 -7.14 21.89 14.28
N GLY A 389 -6.88 20.73 13.67
CA GLY A 389 -5.84 20.55 12.66
C GLY A 389 -6.28 21.01 11.27
N GLU A 390 -5.32 21.23 10.38
CA GLU A 390 -5.58 21.56 8.97
C GLU A 390 -5.42 20.33 8.08
N GLU A 391 -6.09 20.33 6.93
CA GLU A 391 -6.11 19.18 6.03
C GLU A 391 -4.78 18.99 5.29
N ILE A 392 -4.33 17.74 5.22
CA ILE A 392 -3.16 17.35 4.45
C ILE A 392 -3.59 17.18 2.99
N VAL A 393 -2.97 17.98 2.11
CA VAL A 393 -3.18 17.93 0.66
C VAL A 393 -1.83 17.65 0.00
N PRO A 394 -1.48 16.37 -0.22
CA PRO A 394 -0.21 16.02 -0.86
C PRO A 394 -0.22 16.42 -2.34
N SER A 395 0.96 16.73 -2.88
CA SER A 395 1.12 17.01 -4.32
C SER A 395 0.59 15.85 -5.17
N TYR A 396 0.93 14.62 -4.76
CA TYR A 396 0.49 13.38 -5.39
C TYR A 396 0.19 12.32 -4.33
N ALA A 397 -0.90 11.58 -4.51
CA ALA A 397 -1.17 10.35 -3.79
C ALA A 397 -1.60 9.26 -4.78
N LEU A 398 -1.09 8.05 -4.58
CA LEU A 398 -1.40 6.89 -5.40
C LEU A 398 -2.47 6.08 -4.68
N ARG A 399 -3.57 5.76 -5.35
CA ARG A 399 -4.62 4.92 -4.80
C ARG A 399 -4.45 3.49 -5.29
N SER A 400 -4.49 2.55 -4.37
CA SER A 400 -4.71 1.13 -4.63
C SER A 400 -6.10 0.75 -4.14
N GLY A 401 -6.86 0.02 -4.95
CA GLY A 401 -8.27 -0.28 -4.70
C GLY A 401 -8.53 -0.95 -3.36
N GLU A 402 -7.79 -2.02 -3.05
CA GLU A 402 -7.89 -2.76 -1.80
C GLU A 402 -7.08 -2.10 -0.66
N ASN A 403 -5.96 -1.48 -1.00
CA ASN A 403 -4.92 -1.12 -0.03
C ASN A 403 -4.90 0.35 0.38
N GLY A 404 -5.81 1.19 -0.13
CA GLY A 404 -5.93 2.59 0.27
C GLY A 404 -4.97 3.54 -0.47
N PHE A 405 -4.52 4.60 0.20
CA PHE A 405 -3.68 5.65 -0.38
C PHE A 405 -2.21 5.53 0.03
N PHE A 406 -1.32 5.71 -0.94
CA PHE A 406 0.12 5.67 -0.83
C PHE A 406 0.72 7.02 -1.21
N SER A 407 1.82 7.38 -0.56
CA SER A 407 2.76 8.34 -1.14
C SER A 407 3.50 7.70 -2.31
N VAL A 408 4.15 8.54 -3.14
CA VAL A 408 5.02 8.05 -4.22
C VAL A 408 6.19 7.23 -3.64
N ALA A 409 6.78 7.67 -2.53
CA ALA A 409 7.92 7.01 -1.90
C ALA A 409 7.57 5.62 -1.34
N ASN A 410 6.40 5.48 -0.70
CA ASN A 410 5.91 4.20 -0.18
C ASN A 410 5.70 3.21 -1.32
N ALA A 411 5.05 3.64 -2.42
CA ALA A 411 4.88 2.78 -3.59
C ALA A 411 6.23 2.36 -4.21
N ASP A 412 7.16 3.30 -4.44
CA ASP A 412 8.47 3.01 -5.04
C ASP A 412 9.28 1.99 -4.20
N ALA A 413 9.27 2.15 -2.87
CA ALA A 413 9.93 1.21 -1.98
C ALA A 413 9.29 -0.18 -2.01
N LEU A 414 7.97 -0.27 -1.89
CA LEU A 414 7.27 -1.56 -1.88
C LEU A 414 7.40 -2.29 -3.21
N TYR A 415 7.31 -1.59 -4.35
CA TYR A 415 7.49 -2.21 -5.68
C TYR A 415 8.89 -2.79 -5.88
N ARG A 416 9.94 -2.20 -5.30
CA ARG A 416 11.31 -2.73 -5.40
C ARG A 416 11.51 -4.03 -4.64
N VAL A 417 10.83 -4.17 -3.52
CA VAL A 417 11.05 -5.24 -2.54
C VAL A 417 10.06 -6.37 -2.70
N MET A 418 8.87 -6.08 -3.23
CA MET A 418 7.82 -7.05 -3.50
C MET A 418 7.69 -7.43 -4.98
N ARG A 419 8.34 -6.68 -5.90
CA ARG A 419 8.32 -6.92 -7.36
C ARG A 419 6.95 -7.34 -7.89
N VAL A 420 5.93 -6.57 -7.51
CA VAL A 420 4.52 -6.85 -7.79
C VAL A 420 4.19 -6.58 -9.26
N ALA A 421 3.34 -7.41 -9.84
CA ALA A 421 2.78 -7.18 -11.18
C ALA A 421 2.02 -5.84 -11.24
N SER A 422 2.12 -5.16 -12.38
CA SER A 422 1.32 -3.95 -12.60
C SER A 422 -0.16 -4.30 -12.82
N THR A 423 -1.05 -3.33 -12.64
CA THR A 423 -2.49 -3.52 -12.97
C THR A 423 -2.72 -3.79 -14.45
N SER A 424 -1.89 -3.22 -15.33
CA SER A 424 -1.94 -3.47 -16.78
C SER A 424 -1.49 -4.89 -17.11
N GLU A 425 -0.44 -5.40 -16.46
CA GLU A 425 0.03 -6.77 -16.65
C GLU A 425 -1.02 -7.81 -16.22
N LEU A 426 -1.58 -7.66 -15.02
CA LEU A 426 -2.66 -8.52 -14.54
C LEU A 426 -3.93 -8.36 -15.39
N GLY A 427 -4.24 -7.12 -15.78
CA GLY A 427 -5.35 -6.79 -16.66
C GLY A 427 -5.23 -7.49 -18.02
N LEU A 428 -4.04 -7.51 -18.60
CA LEU A 428 -3.75 -8.17 -19.87
C LEU A 428 -3.88 -9.69 -19.77
N VAL A 429 -3.42 -10.31 -18.67
CA VAL A 429 -3.62 -11.75 -18.43
C VAL A 429 -5.11 -12.08 -18.41
N LEU A 430 -5.91 -11.31 -17.67
CA LEU A 430 -7.36 -11.50 -17.57
C LEU A 430 -8.06 -11.23 -18.91
N ALA A 431 -7.70 -10.17 -19.62
CA ALA A 431 -8.26 -9.83 -20.92
C ALA A 431 -7.92 -10.88 -21.99
N ARG A 432 -6.68 -11.38 -22.00
CA ARG A 432 -6.27 -12.49 -22.88
C ARG A 432 -7.05 -13.76 -22.55
N MET A 433 -7.14 -14.14 -21.28
CA MET A 433 -7.94 -15.30 -20.87
C MET A 433 -9.41 -15.16 -21.30
N ALA A 434 -9.98 -13.97 -21.13
CA ALA A 434 -11.35 -13.65 -21.51
C ALA A 434 -11.59 -13.81 -23.01
N LEU A 435 -10.71 -13.26 -23.85
CA LEU A 435 -10.88 -13.26 -25.31
C LEU A 435 -10.43 -14.57 -25.96
N LEU A 436 -9.28 -15.11 -25.55
CA LEU A 436 -8.53 -16.13 -26.28
C LEU A 436 -8.36 -17.47 -25.52
N LYS A 437 -8.86 -17.60 -24.28
CA LYS A 437 -8.60 -18.73 -23.36
C LYS A 437 -7.12 -18.78 -22.92
N ASP A 438 -6.75 -19.85 -22.23
CA ASP A 438 -5.38 -20.07 -21.76
C ASP A 438 -4.42 -20.38 -22.92
N ASP A 439 -3.12 -20.20 -22.70
CA ASP A 439 -2.08 -20.53 -23.68
C ASP A 439 -1.97 -22.04 -23.89
N ASN A 440 -2.06 -22.47 -25.15
CA ASN A 440 -2.02 -23.90 -25.46
C ASN A 440 -0.59 -24.46 -25.39
N GLN A 441 0.44 -23.62 -25.49
CA GLN A 441 1.86 -24.03 -25.49
C GLN A 441 2.44 -24.03 -24.08
N SER A 442 2.08 -23.03 -23.27
CA SER A 442 2.50 -22.89 -21.88
C SER A 442 1.35 -22.31 -21.04
N PRO A 443 0.38 -23.16 -20.64
CA PRO A 443 -0.79 -22.73 -19.87
C PRO A 443 -0.37 -21.97 -18.60
N TRP A 444 -1.08 -20.90 -18.29
CA TRP A 444 -0.90 -20.16 -17.05
C TRP A 444 -1.55 -20.87 -15.85
N PHE A 445 -2.59 -21.66 -16.09
CA PHE A 445 -3.38 -22.31 -15.04
C PHE A 445 -3.23 -23.84 -15.07
N PRO A 446 -2.01 -24.39 -14.91
CA PRO A 446 -1.87 -25.82 -14.69
C PRO A 446 -2.70 -26.19 -13.44
N GLU A 447 -3.53 -27.22 -13.56
CA GLU A 447 -4.42 -27.64 -12.47
C GLU A 447 -5.35 -26.53 -11.95
N HIS A 448 -5.74 -25.58 -12.81
CA HIS A 448 -6.64 -24.47 -12.45
C HIS A 448 -6.08 -23.42 -11.50
N VAL A 449 -4.75 -23.33 -11.32
CA VAL A 449 -4.14 -22.30 -10.47
C VAL A 449 -2.96 -21.63 -11.16
N CYS A 450 -2.91 -20.30 -11.11
CA CYS A 450 -1.79 -19.50 -11.59
C CYS A 450 -1.24 -18.67 -10.44
N TYR A 451 -0.04 -19.01 -9.95
CA TYR A 451 0.73 -18.13 -9.08
C TYR A 451 1.55 -17.21 -9.96
N TYR A 452 1.06 -15.99 -10.18
CA TYR A 452 1.66 -15.10 -11.17
C TYR A 452 3.00 -14.56 -10.65
N THR A 453 4.09 -14.93 -11.32
CA THR A 453 5.49 -14.59 -10.96
C THR A 453 6.24 -13.82 -12.04
N GLU A 454 5.60 -13.55 -13.18
CA GLU A 454 6.18 -12.75 -14.26
C GLU A 454 6.19 -11.27 -13.82
N SER A 455 7.38 -10.65 -13.76
CA SER A 455 7.56 -9.30 -13.22
C SER A 455 8.43 -8.39 -14.09
N ASP A 456 8.73 -8.80 -15.33
CA ASP A 456 9.52 -8.00 -16.29
C ASP A 456 8.88 -6.60 -16.52
N ASN A 457 7.56 -6.46 -16.32
CA ASN A 457 6.84 -5.19 -16.40
C ASN A 457 6.87 -4.33 -15.12
N SER A 458 7.46 -4.80 -14.02
CA SER A 458 7.75 -3.95 -12.84
C SER A 458 8.62 -2.74 -13.22
N ARG A 459 9.43 -2.87 -14.28
CA ARG A 459 10.15 -1.76 -14.91
C ARG A 459 9.23 -0.63 -15.33
N GLN A 460 8.06 -0.92 -15.92
CA GLN A 460 7.12 0.13 -16.34
C GLN A 460 6.62 0.95 -15.15
N VAL A 461 6.42 0.30 -14.00
CA VAL A 461 6.07 0.99 -12.75
C VAL A 461 7.23 1.87 -12.28
N PHE A 462 8.47 1.39 -12.32
CA PHE A 462 9.62 2.24 -11.98
C PHE A 462 9.80 3.40 -12.97
N ASP A 463 9.58 3.20 -14.26
CA ASP A 463 9.62 4.26 -15.29
C ASP A 463 8.48 5.29 -15.07
N PHE A 464 7.33 4.85 -14.57
CA PHE A 464 6.23 5.72 -14.15
C PHE A 464 6.57 6.49 -12.86
N LEU A 465 7.02 5.82 -11.80
CA LEU A 465 7.35 6.45 -10.52
C LEU A 465 8.57 7.38 -10.61
N SER A 466 9.47 7.13 -11.58
CA SER A 466 10.63 7.96 -11.86
C SER A 466 10.32 9.20 -12.70
N GLN A 467 9.09 9.39 -13.19
CA GLN A 467 8.69 10.64 -13.87
C GLN A 467 9.00 11.85 -13.00
N ASP A 468 9.54 12.92 -13.59
CA ASP A 468 10.09 14.06 -12.85
C ASP A 468 9.12 14.63 -11.80
N ARG A 469 7.84 14.77 -12.17
CA ARG A 469 6.81 15.29 -11.26
C ARG A 469 6.58 14.41 -10.03
N LEU A 470 6.55 13.09 -10.19
CA LEU A 470 6.38 12.14 -9.08
C LEU A 470 7.65 12.04 -8.25
N ARG A 471 8.81 12.06 -8.92
CA ARG A 471 10.12 12.08 -8.25
C ARG A 471 10.27 13.34 -7.39
N GLN A 472 9.86 14.51 -7.87
CA GLN A 472 9.92 15.75 -7.08
C GLN A 472 9.09 15.70 -5.80
N ALA A 473 7.96 14.97 -5.79
CA ALA A 473 7.18 14.77 -4.56
C ALA A 473 8.00 14.04 -3.48
N GLN A 474 8.92 13.14 -3.87
CA GLN A 474 9.83 12.48 -2.93
C GLN A 474 11.01 13.37 -2.50
N LEU A 475 11.41 14.33 -3.34
CA LEU A 475 12.59 15.18 -3.13
C LEU A 475 12.28 16.51 -2.42
N SER A 476 11.01 16.87 -2.26
CA SER A 476 10.61 18.17 -1.69
C SER A 476 10.88 18.26 -0.18
N GLY A 477 10.72 17.15 0.55
CA GLY A 477 10.68 17.15 2.02
C GLY A 477 9.44 17.81 2.61
N LEU A 478 8.53 18.34 1.78
CA LEU A 478 7.28 18.98 2.20
C LEU A 478 6.09 18.01 2.14
N ASP A 479 6.10 17.09 1.18
CA ASP A 479 5.09 16.04 1.07
C ASP A 479 5.33 14.92 2.09
N PRO A 480 4.28 14.30 2.63
CA PRO A 480 4.43 13.13 3.50
C PRO A 480 4.98 11.94 2.70
N MET A 481 6.04 11.30 3.22
CA MET A 481 6.66 10.14 2.56
C MET A 481 5.93 8.82 2.84
N ALA A 482 4.97 8.78 3.75
CA ALA A 482 4.00 7.69 3.91
C ALA A 482 2.64 8.27 4.31
N LEU A 483 1.57 7.52 4.07
CA LEU A 483 0.20 7.86 4.47
C LEU A 483 -0.31 6.78 5.44
N GLN A 484 -1.57 6.88 5.90
CA GLN A 484 -2.14 5.96 6.88
C GLN A 484 -2.33 4.52 6.38
N ASP A 485 -2.44 4.33 5.05
CA ASP A 485 -2.82 3.05 4.49
C ASP A 485 -1.58 2.23 4.05
N LEU A 486 -1.55 0.97 4.50
CA LEU A 486 -0.65 -0.13 4.11
C LEU A 486 0.88 0.08 4.29
N GLY A 487 1.52 -1.00 4.74
CA GLY A 487 2.96 -1.09 5.00
C GLY A 487 3.24 -1.35 6.48
N SER A 488 4.39 -1.93 6.80
CA SER A 488 4.84 -1.97 8.19
C SER A 488 5.09 -0.54 8.65
N ALA A 489 4.64 -0.20 9.86
CA ALA A 489 4.95 1.08 10.48
C ALA A 489 6.46 1.37 10.49
N LYS A 490 7.31 0.32 10.55
CA LYS A 490 8.77 0.46 10.41
C LYS A 490 9.18 1.16 9.11
N HIS A 491 8.73 0.62 7.99
CA HIS A 491 9.04 1.15 6.67
C HIS A 491 8.59 2.61 6.54
N GLN A 492 7.38 2.92 7.00
CA GLN A 492 6.83 4.27 6.97
C GLN A 492 7.66 5.24 7.84
N GLY A 493 8.09 4.82 9.03
CA GLY A 493 8.99 5.60 9.89
C GLY A 493 10.34 5.89 9.23
N GLU A 494 10.93 4.93 8.53
CA GLU A 494 12.19 5.14 7.79
C GLU A 494 12.02 6.13 6.63
N LEU A 495 10.94 6.02 5.86
CA LEU A 495 10.60 7.00 4.81
C LEU A 495 10.49 8.42 5.36
N HIS A 496 9.82 8.59 6.50
CA HIS A 496 9.71 9.89 7.16
C HIS A 496 11.04 10.36 7.77
N THR A 497 11.91 9.46 8.20
CA THR A 497 13.28 9.81 8.63
C THR A 497 14.07 10.43 7.48
N LEU A 498 13.99 9.83 6.28
CA LEU A 498 14.61 10.39 5.07
C LEU A 498 13.96 11.73 4.67
N ALA A 499 12.65 11.89 4.87
CA ALA A 499 11.96 13.17 4.66
C ALA A 499 12.54 14.29 5.53
N LEU A 500 12.79 14.02 6.81
CA LEU A 500 13.40 14.97 7.74
C LEU A 500 14.81 15.36 7.31
N PHE A 501 15.60 14.43 6.76
CA PHE A 501 16.94 14.72 6.25
C PHE A 501 16.87 15.67 5.04
N ILE A 502 15.94 15.40 4.12
CA ILE A 502 15.70 16.25 2.94
C ILE A 502 15.27 17.65 3.38
N LEU A 503 14.27 17.73 4.27
CA LEU A 503 13.75 19.00 4.74
C LEU A 503 14.82 19.83 5.47
N LEU A 504 15.59 19.19 6.36
CA LEU A 504 16.71 19.83 7.05
C LEU A 504 17.76 20.36 6.07
N HIS A 505 18.13 19.55 5.07
CA HIS A 505 19.08 19.98 4.05
C HIS A 505 18.58 21.20 3.27
N ARG A 506 17.31 21.16 2.83
CA ARG A 506 16.71 22.28 2.10
C ARG A 506 16.63 23.55 2.94
N LEU A 507 16.32 23.45 4.23
CA LEU A 507 16.38 24.59 5.15
C LEU A 507 17.80 25.16 5.26
N ARG A 508 18.81 24.30 5.41
CA ARG A 508 20.23 24.70 5.48
C ARG A 508 20.76 25.32 4.17
N THR A 509 20.10 25.07 3.04
CA THR A 509 20.53 25.57 1.72
C THR A 509 19.58 26.61 1.13
N PHE A 510 18.47 26.91 1.81
CA PHE A 510 17.47 27.84 1.33
C PHE A 510 18.03 29.26 1.16
N ASP A 511 17.93 29.78 -0.07
CA ASP A 511 18.35 31.14 -0.40
C ASP A 511 17.22 32.14 -0.15
N VAL A 512 17.15 32.64 1.08
CA VAL A 512 16.21 33.69 1.47
C VAL A 512 16.41 34.98 0.67
N ASN A 513 17.65 35.24 0.19
CA ASN A 513 17.96 36.47 -0.54
C ASN A 513 17.44 36.43 -1.99
N ALA A 514 17.13 35.25 -2.52
CA ALA A 514 16.48 35.08 -3.82
C ALA A 514 15.01 35.60 -3.82
N ILE A 515 14.37 35.73 -2.65
CA ILE A 515 13.01 36.27 -2.57
C ILE A 515 13.04 37.76 -2.97
N ASP A 516 12.21 38.19 -3.92
CA ASP A 516 12.11 39.61 -4.28
C ASP A 516 11.77 40.49 -3.04
N PRO A 517 12.52 41.57 -2.76
CA PRO A 517 12.22 42.50 -1.66
C PRO A 517 10.78 43.03 -1.64
N TYR A 518 10.15 43.11 -2.81
CA TYR A 518 8.82 43.66 -3.08
C TYR A 518 7.81 42.59 -3.54
N VAL A 519 8.13 41.31 -3.34
CA VAL A 519 7.33 40.13 -3.75
C VAL A 519 5.82 40.33 -3.58
N ASP A 520 5.06 39.94 -4.61
CA ASP A 520 3.60 39.90 -4.52
C ASP A 520 3.16 38.68 -3.70
N LEU A 521 2.89 38.91 -2.42
CA LEU A 521 2.42 37.89 -1.48
C LEU A 521 1.11 37.24 -1.91
N GLN A 522 0.30 37.81 -2.80
CA GLN A 522 -0.93 37.16 -3.27
C GLN A 522 -0.66 36.07 -4.31
N ARG A 523 0.45 36.17 -5.05
CA ARG A 523 0.83 35.23 -6.12
C ARG A 523 2.01 34.35 -5.76
N PHE A 524 2.67 34.63 -4.64
CA PHE A 524 3.81 33.87 -4.15
C PHE A 524 3.41 32.45 -3.75
N ASP A 525 3.96 31.45 -4.45
CA ASP A 525 3.85 30.03 -4.09
C ASP A 525 5.05 29.64 -3.21
N PRO A 526 4.86 29.54 -1.87
CA PRO A 526 5.95 29.25 -0.96
C PRO A 526 6.56 27.85 -1.17
N GLU A 527 5.77 26.87 -1.60
CA GLU A 527 6.24 25.49 -1.77
C GLU A 527 7.12 25.38 -3.01
N ALA A 528 6.63 25.91 -4.14
CA ALA A 528 7.40 25.95 -5.38
C ALA A 528 8.70 26.75 -5.20
N PHE A 529 8.62 27.92 -4.56
CA PHE A 529 9.80 28.76 -4.31
C PHE A 529 10.83 28.06 -3.43
N PHE A 530 10.39 27.38 -2.36
CA PHE A 530 11.30 26.63 -1.49
C PHE A 530 12.04 25.53 -2.25
N ILE A 531 11.34 24.78 -3.09
CA ILE A 531 11.94 23.68 -3.87
C ILE A 531 12.94 24.22 -4.92
N GLU A 532 12.60 25.33 -5.59
CA GLU A 532 13.44 25.96 -6.62
C GLU A 532 14.69 26.63 -6.05
N HIS A 533 14.59 27.26 -4.87
CA HIS A 533 15.67 28.02 -4.24
C HIS A 533 16.30 27.32 -3.04
N SER A 534 16.29 25.97 -3.04
CA SER A 534 17.06 25.14 -2.12
C SER A 534 17.67 23.94 -2.84
N ASP A 535 18.80 23.46 -2.33
CA ASP A 535 19.52 22.35 -2.95
C ASP A 535 18.81 21.00 -2.71
N THR A 536 18.86 20.12 -3.71
CA THR A 536 18.41 18.73 -3.57
C THR A 536 19.46 17.93 -2.79
N LEU A 537 19.01 17.13 -1.82
CA LEU A 537 19.92 16.31 -0.99
C LEU A 537 20.59 15.20 -1.81
N THR A 538 21.91 15.08 -1.68
CA THR A 538 22.72 14.04 -2.33
C THR A 538 23.38 13.12 -1.30
N LEU A 539 23.73 11.90 -1.70
CA LEU A 539 24.43 10.94 -0.83
C LEU A 539 25.83 11.44 -0.43
N GLU A 540 26.53 12.14 -1.31
CA GLU A 540 27.82 12.79 -1.03
C GLU A 540 27.69 13.79 0.12
N THR A 541 26.60 14.57 0.12
CA THR A 541 26.31 15.54 1.17
C THR A 541 26.06 14.84 2.49
N VAL A 542 25.22 13.80 2.51
CA VAL A 542 24.92 13.02 3.72
C VAL A 542 26.18 12.34 4.27
N ALA A 543 27.04 11.81 3.40
CA ALA A 543 28.27 11.14 3.80
C ALA A 543 29.19 12.05 4.64
N SER A 544 29.13 13.37 4.40
CA SER A 544 29.90 14.38 5.13
C SER A 544 29.32 14.81 6.50
N TRP A 545 28.05 14.49 6.79
CA TRP A 545 27.39 14.92 8.02
C TRP A 545 27.94 14.20 9.24
N ARG A 546 28.02 14.85 10.41
CA ARG A 546 28.39 14.21 11.68
C ARG A 546 27.14 13.86 12.48
N VAL A 547 27.16 12.75 13.21
CA VAL A 547 25.98 12.21 13.92
C VAL A 547 25.48 13.21 14.96
N GLU A 548 26.38 13.81 15.73
CA GLU A 548 26.06 14.71 16.84
C GLU A 548 25.52 16.05 16.36
N SER A 549 26.13 16.65 15.32
CA SER A 549 25.63 17.90 14.75
C SER A 549 24.29 17.69 14.04
N LEU A 550 24.12 16.55 13.37
CA LEU A 550 22.84 16.17 12.78
C LEU A 550 21.77 15.98 13.86
N ALA A 551 22.08 15.31 14.97
CA ALA A 551 21.15 15.12 16.08
C ALA A 551 20.70 16.46 16.68
N SER A 552 21.62 17.40 16.87
CA SER A 552 21.32 18.75 17.35
C SER A 552 20.36 19.51 16.41
N ASP A 553 20.64 19.46 15.10
CA ASP A 553 19.82 20.19 14.12
C ASP A 553 18.46 19.52 13.89
N LEU A 554 18.40 18.18 13.87
CA LEU A 554 17.15 17.44 13.81
C LEU A 554 16.32 17.66 15.07
N ARG A 555 16.94 17.71 16.26
CA ARG A 555 16.24 18.06 17.49
C ARG A 555 15.52 19.40 17.34
N ARG A 556 16.22 20.44 16.86
CA ARG A 556 15.62 21.77 16.61
C ARG A 556 14.46 21.69 15.62
N LEU A 557 14.64 20.94 14.54
CA LEU A 557 13.61 20.75 13.52
C LEU A 557 12.34 20.07 14.09
N VAL A 558 12.51 18.94 14.78
CA VAL A 558 11.37 18.10 15.23
C VAL A 558 10.71 18.63 16.50
N SER A 559 11.42 19.43 17.30
CA SER A 559 10.88 20.09 18.48
C SER A 559 10.25 21.46 18.19
N ALA A 560 10.25 21.92 16.93
CA ALA A 560 9.72 23.22 16.57
C ALA A 560 8.20 23.31 16.82
N ASP A 561 7.79 24.36 17.53
CA ASP A 561 6.40 24.73 17.80
C ASP A 561 5.98 26.00 17.03
N SER A 562 6.94 26.69 16.43
CA SER A 562 6.74 27.91 15.67
C SER A 562 7.73 28.04 14.52
N VAL A 563 7.44 28.96 13.58
CA VAL A 563 8.36 29.24 12.46
C VAL A 563 9.68 29.85 12.93
N GLN A 564 9.69 30.51 14.08
CA GLN A 564 10.87 31.13 14.69
C GLN A 564 11.89 30.07 15.13
N ASP A 565 11.42 28.90 15.58
CA ASP A 565 12.27 27.79 16.01
C ASP A 565 13.10 27.21 14.85
N LEU A 566 12.66 27.44 13.60
CA LEU A 566 13.35 26.99 12.39
C LEU A 566 14.41 27.98 11.90
N GLU A 567 14.40 29.23 12.34
CA GLU A 567 15.36 30.25 11.88
C GLU A 567 16.83 29.88 12.11
N PRO A 568 17.22 29.26 13.24
CA PRO A 568 18.60 28.82 13.47
C PRO A 568 19.11 27.75 12.49
N LEU A 569 18.23 27.12 11.70
CA LEU A 569 18.60 26.13 10.70
C LEU A 569 18.91 26.76 9.33
N LEU A 570 18.56 28.03 9.12
CA LEU A 570 18.77 28.74 7.87
C LEU A 570 20.19 29.27 7.75
N ARG A 571 20.60 29.58 6.51
CA ARG A 571 21.81 30.37 6.28
C ARG A 571 21.61 31.79 6.84
N PRO A 572 22.60 32.34 7.57
CA PRO A 572 22.56 33.73 8.01
C PRO A 572 22.45 34.67 6.81
N THR A 573 21.44 35.54 6.81
CA THR A 573 21.23 36.52 5.73
C THR A 573 22.12 37.76 5.86
N GLY A 574 22.75 37.98 7.02
CA GLY A 574 23.68 39.08 7.28
C GLY A 574 23.07 40.48 7.37
N GLU A 575 21.86 40.68 6.84
CA GLU A 575 21.15 41.97 6.76
C GLU A 575 19.68 41.86 7.23
N GLU A 576 19.08 43.00 7.62
CA GLU A 576 17.65 43.06 7.94
C GLU A 576 16.80 42.91 6.67
N LEU A 577 15.88 41.94 6.67
CA LEU A 577 15.02 41.68 5.51
C LEU A 577 13.90 42.72 5.39
N PHE A 578 13.64 43.16 4.16
CA PHE A 578 12.46 43.95 3.80
C PHE A 578 11.16 43.28 4.29
N PRO A 579 10.12 44.06 4.69
CA PRO A 579 8.91 43.50 5.28
C PRO A 579 8.23 42.40 4.44
N LYS A 580 8.01 42.62 3.14
CA LYS A 580 7.38 41.60 2.27
C LYS A 580 8.23 40.35 2.09
N ARG A 581 9.55 40.50 1.98
CA ARG A 581 10.49 39.38 1.94
C ARG A 581 10.44 38.57 3.24
N ARG A 582 10.35 39.25 4.38
CA ARG A 582 10.21 38.63 5.71
C ARG A 582 8.92 37.82 5.81
N ASP A 583 7.80 38.36 5.34
CA ASP A 583 6.50 37.67 5.31
C ASP A 583 6.53 36.45 4.36
N ALA A 584 7.14 36.58 3.18
CA ALA A 584 7.33 35.46 2.26
C ALA A 584 8.20 34.35 2.88
N LYS A 585 9.30 34.72 3.54
CA LYS A 585 10.14 33.78 4.32
C LYS A 585 9.31 33.04 5.37
N GLN A 586 8.48 33.75 6.14
CA GLN A 586 7.62 33.13 7.15
C GLN A 586 6.62 32.14 6.53
N ARG A 587 6.05 32.45 5.35
CA ARG A 587 5.17 31.52 4.63
C ARG A 587 5.89 30.25 4.19
N VAL A 588 7.15 30.36 3.73
CA VAL A 588 8.00 29.19 3.41
C VAL A 588 8.26 28.36 4.66
N LEU A 589 8.68 29.00 5.76
CA LEU A 589 8.96 28.29 7.03
C LEU A 589 7.71 27.64 7.62
N SER A 590 6.54 28.25 7.45
CA SER A 590 5.26 27.64 7.85
C SER A 590 5.01 26.34 7.10
N ARG A 591 5.30 26.28 5.80
CA ARG A 591 5.18 25.02 5.03
C ARG A 591 6.14 23.94 5.54
N ALA A 592 7.39 24.31 5.83
CA ALA A 592 8.35 23.38 6.43
C ALA A 592 7.90 22.89 7.81
N LEU A 593 7.39 23.78 8.66
CA LEU A 593 6.86 23.44 9.99
C LEU A 593 5.69 22.45 9.89
N HIS A 594 4.73 22.71 9.01
CA HIS A 594 3.57 21.84 8.81
C HIS A 594 3.98 20.46 8.28
N ALA A 595 5.00 20.39 7.42
CA ALA A 595 5.56 19.12 6.95
C ALA A 595 6.13 18.28 8.11
N VAL A 596 6.83 18.90 9.07
CA VAL A 596 7.31 18.22 10.29
C VAL A 596 6.13 17.76 11.15
N TRP A 597 5.09 18.57 11.30
CA TRP A 597 3.92 18.26 12.13
C TRP A 597 3.01 17.18 11.54
N ALA A 598 2.99 17.06 10.22
CA ALA A 598 2.23 16.02 9.51
C ALA A 598 2.72 14.61 9.88
N ILE A 599 4.03 14.41 10.04
CA ILE A 599 4.64 13.10 10.35
C ILE A 599 4.03 12.43 11.60
N PRO A 600 4.08 13.05 12.80
CA PRO A 600 3.47 12.45 13.99
C PRO A 600 1.94 12.44 13.93
N SER A 601 1.31 13.31 13.15
CA SER A 601 -0.15 13.31 12.95
C SER A 601 -0.63 12.13 12.09
N LEU A 602 0.20 11.66 11.18
CA LEU A 602 -0.05 10.46 10.36
C LEU A 602 0.18 9.16 11.13
N GLY A 603 0.80 9.23 12.31
CA GLY A 603 0.96 8.09 13.22
C GLY A 603 2.41 7.66 13.46
N SER A 604 3.40 8.37 12.92
CA SER A 604 4.83 8.08 13.11
C SER A 604 5.44 8.96 14.22
N PRO A 605 5.48 8.49 15.49
CA PRO A 605 6.06 9.25 16.58
C PRO A 605 7.57 9.46 16.40
N ILE A 606 8.08 10.62 16.84
CA ILE A 606 9.49 10.98 16.76
C ILE A 606 10.11 10.96 18.16
N VAL A 607 11.20 10.24 18.32
CA VAL A 607 11.99 10.15 19.56
C VAL A 607 13.28 10.93 19.40
N PHE A 608 13.55 11.84 20.34
CA PHE A 608 14.75 12.67 20.35
C PHE A 608 15.25 12.89 21.78
N ALA A 609 16.48 13.37 21.93
CA ALA A 609 17.02 13.79 23.22
C ALA A 609 16.97 15.33 23.31
N ASP A 610 16.49 15.87 24.44
CA ASP A 610 16.51 17.31 24.68
C ASP A 610 17.91 17.84 25.00
N GLU A 611 18.00 19.13 25.37
CA GLU A 611 19.27 19.78 25.76
C GLU A 611 19.94 19.17 26.98
N HIS A 612 19.19 18.44 27.81
CA HIS A 612 19.67 17.80 29.01
C HIS A 612 19.89 16.28 28.83
N GLY A 613 19.70 15.77 27.60
CA GLY A 613 19.83 14.35 27.30
C GLY A 613 18.63 13.50 27.73
N VAL A 614 17.50 14.11 28.10
CA VAL A 614 16.27 13.38 28.43
C VAL A 614 15.57 12.98 27.13
N ASN A 615 15.15 11.71 27.06
CA ASN A 615 14.43 11.20 25.90
C ASN A 615 13.00 11.77 25.87
N GLN A 616 12.70 12.49 24.81
CA GLN A 616 11.40 13.07 24.50
C GLN A 616 10.72 12.28 23.38
N LEU A 617 9.40 12.34 23.37
CA LEU A 617 8.49 11.80 22.36
C LEU A 617 7.67 12.95 21.80
N ARG A 618 7.80 13.21 20.50
CA ARG A 618 6.90 14.08 19.73
C ARG A 618 5.83 13.20 19.07
N THR A 619 4.56 13.43 19.37
CA THR A 619 3.46 12.59 18.88
C THR A 619 2.23 13.39 18.48
N GLY A 620 1.46 12.84 17.54
CA GLY A 620 0.11 13.29 17.21
C GLY A 620 -0.93 12.51 17.99
N TYR A 621 -2.19 12.61 17.56
CA TYR A 621 -3.34 11.99 18.22
C TYR A 621 -3.38 10.46 18.13
N TYR A 622 -2.64 9.88 17.18
CA TYR A 622 -2.58 8.46 16.89
C TYR A 622 -1.13 7.99 16.82
N ILE A 623 -0.86 6.79 17.31
CA ILE A 623 0.44 6.11 17.25
C ILE A 623 0.20 4.81 16.48
N ALA A 624 0.52 4.84 15.17
CA ALA A 624 0.34 3.71 14.27
C ALA A 624 1.10 2.43 14.71
N PRO A 625 2.36 2.51 15.20
CA PRO A 625 3.09 1.34 15.70
C PRO A 625 2.33 0.42 16.67
N LEU A 626 1.43 0.99 17.47
CA LEU A 626 0.69 0.29 18.53
C LEU A 626 -0.83 0.37 18.35
N GLU A 627 -1.30 0.87 17.20
CA GLU A 627 -2.69 1.20 16.93
C GLU A 627 -3.37 1.99 18.08
N LEU A 628 -2.67 2.98 18.62
CA LEU A 628 -2.97 3.58 19.92
C LEU A 628 -3.38 5.06 19.79
N PHE A 629 -4.52 5.46 20.38
CA PHE A 629 -4.85 6.88 20.53
C PHE A 629 -4.13 7.49 21.73
N PHE A 630 -3.52 8.65 21.53
CA PHE A 630 -2.76 9.36 22.54
C PHE A 630 -3.65 10.29 23.36
N THR A 631 -4.24 9.77 24.43
CA THR A 631 -5.24 10.47 25.26
C THR A 631 -4.68 11.14 26.51
N HIS A 632 -3.48 10.76 26.94
CA HIS A 632 -2.79 11.32 28.10
C HIS A 632 -1.28 11.06 28.03
N GLU A 633 -0.49 11.85 28.77
CA GLU A 633 0.97 11.90 28.62
C GLU A 633 1.69 10.54 28.86
N SER A 634 1.24 9.71 29.81
CA SER A 634 1.80 8.37 30.06
C SER A 634 1.27 7.25 29.16
N ARG A 635 0.39 7.55 28.18
CA ARG A 635 -0.35 6.51 27.45
C ARG A 635 0.56 5.51 26.73
N LEU A 636 1.63 5.98 26.09
CA LEU A 636 2.58 5.11 25.38
C LEU A 636 3.33 4.18 26.35
N SER A 637 3.87 4.75 27.43
CA SER A 637 4.69 3.99 28.39
C SER A 637 3.85 2.94 29.13
N GLU A 638 2.59 3.25 29.45
CA GLU A 638 1.64 2.31 30.04
C GLU A 638 1.32 1.14 29.10
N GLU A 639 1.08 1.42 27.81
CA GLU A 639 0.79 0.39 26.82
C GLU A 639 1.98 -0.54 26.62
N LEU A 640 3.20 0.01 26.45
CA LEU A 640 4.42 -0.79 26.30
C LEU A 640 4.72 -1.65 27.53
N ARG A 641 4.48 -1.13 28.75
CA ARG A 641 4.62 -1.94 29.98
C ARG A 641 3.60 -3.07 30.04
N THR A 642 2.37 -2.81 29.61
CA THR A 642 1.31 -3.81 29.55
C THR A 642 1.65 -4.91 28.54
N LEU A 643 2.12 -4.53 27.35
CA LEU A 643 2.56 -5.47 26.31
C LEU A 643 3.77 -6.29 26.77
N HIS A 644 4.75 -5.66 27.42
CA HIS A 644 5.90 -6.35 28.00
C HIS A 644 5.46 -7.43 29.00
N GLN A 645 4.55 -7.10 29.92
CA GLN A 645 4.01 -8.06 30.88
C GLN A 645 3.22 -9.20 30.21
N ARG A 646 2.44 -8.90 29.17
CA ARG A 646 1.63 -9.88 28.43
C ARG A 646 2.46 -10.84 27.58
N SER A 647 3.51 -10.33 26.92
CA SER A 647 4.42 -11.13 26.08
C SER A 647 5.16 -12.21 26.87
N ARG A 648 5.26 -12.06 28.21
CA ARG A 648 6.08 -12.91 29.10
C ARG A 648 7.55 -12.95 28.70
N ASN A 649 8.01 -11.94 27.96
CA ASN A 649 9.40 -11.83 27.56
C ASN A 649 10.30 -11.61 28.78
N ARG A 650 11.44 -12.32 28.84
CA ARG A 650 12.36 -12.27 29.99
C ARG A 650 13.34 -11.09 29.95
N CYS A 651 13.28 -10.27 28.91
CA CYS A 651 14.13 -9.08 28.79
C CYS A 651 13.70 -7.96 29.76
N SER A 652 14.55 -6.93 29.89
CA SER A 652 14.20 -5.72 30.63
C SER A 652 13.17 -4.89 29.86
N TYR A 653 12.39 -4.06 30.57
CA TYR A 653 11.46 -3.13 29.93
C TYR A 653 12.17 -2.21 28.91
N GLN A 654 13.40 -1.79 29.20
CA GLN A 654 14.18 -0.96 28.29
C GLN A 654 14.48 -1.70 26.97
N MET A 655 14.88 -2.98 27.03
CA MET A 655 15.10 -3.78 25.82
C MET A 655 13.79 -4.02 25.05
N TYR A 656 12.68 -4.27 25.75
CA TYR A 656 11.37 -4.42 25.12
C TYR A 656 10.91 -3.14 24.41
N ARG A 657 11.15 -1.97 25.03
CA ARG A 657 10.90 -0.67 24.41
C ARG A 657 11.81 -0.47 23.20
N ASP A 658 13.10 -0.72 23.33
CA ASP A 658 14.08 -0.51 22.26
C ASP A 658 13.80 -1.46 21.06
N PHE A 659 13.30 -2.69 21.32
CA PHE A 659 12.73 -3.55 20.29
C PHE A 659 11.59 -2.85 19.53
N ASN A 660 10.57 -2.35 20.23
CA ASN A 660 9.45 -1.64 19.61
C ASN A 660 9.90 -0.36 18.86
N LEU A 661 10.94 0.33 19.32
CA LEU A 661 11.50 1.46 18.58
C LEU A 661 12.18 1.01 17.27
N ALA A 662 12.92 -0.10 17.32
CA ALA A 662 13.62 -0.63 16.16
C ALA A 662 12.67 -1.27 15.13
N THR A 663 11.63 -1.98 15.56
CA THR A 663 10.73 -2.76 14.69
C THR A 663 9.36 -2.13 14.46
N GLY A 664 8.96 -1.16 15.29
CA GLY A 664 7.58 -0.68 15.33
C GLY A 664 7.29 0.57 14.50
N GLY A 665 8.27 1.29 13.94
CA GLY A 665 7.98 2.51 13.14
C GLY A 665 8.10 3.85 13.86
N PHE A 666 8.85 3.86 14.94
CA PHE A 666 9.28 5.10 15.57
C PHE A 666 10.41 5.74 14.76
N ILE A 667 10.39 7.06 14.64
CA ILE A 667 11.47 7.84 14.05
C ILE A 667 12.44 8.19 15.17
N ASP A 668 13.58 7.53 15.24
CA ASP A 668 14.59 7.77 16.27
C ASP A 668 15.70 8.69 15.74
N VAL A 669 15.70 9.95 16.17
CA VAL A 669 16.71 10.95 15.79
C VAL A 669 17.79 11.13 16.86
N ARG A 670 17.96 10.18 17.78
CA ARG A 670 19.03 10.21 18.79
C ARG A 670 20.37 9.77 18.18
N PRO A 671 21.52 10.25 18.73
CA PRO A 671 22.85 9.95 18.21
C PRO A 671 23.36 8.56 18.63
N HIS A 672 22.61 7.52 18.27
CA HIS A 672 22.92 6.12 18.55
C HIS A 672 22.37 5.23 17.44
N ALA A 673 22.61 3.93 17.56
CA ALA A 673 21.92 2.91 16.78
C ALA A 673 21.31 1.87 17.72
N ILE A 674 20.03 1.54 17.51
CA ILE A 674 19.40 0.36 18.08
C ILE A 674 19.35 -0.68 16.98
N VAL A 675 19.79 -1.90 17.28
CA VAL A 675 19.81 -3.03 16.37
C VAL A 675 19.03 -4.17 17.00
N SER A 676 18.09 -4.74 16.24
CA SER A 676 17.29 -5.89 16.66
C SER A 676 17.36 -7.01 15.63
N SER A 677 17.74 -8.22 16.04
CA SER A 677 17.66 -9.44 15.21
C SER A 677 16.42 -10.28 15.53
N ALA A 678 15.50 -9.78 16.35
CA ALA A 678 14.27 -10.47 16.71
C ALA A 678 13.12 -10.02 15.80
N GLY A 679 12.44 -10.95 15.15
CA GLY A 679 11.36 -10.64 14.21
C GLY A 679 10.02 -10.35 14.89
N ASN A 680 9.83 -10.83 16.11
CA ASN A 680 8.61 -10.69 16.90
C ASN A 680 8.93 -10.65 18.40
N ASP A 681 7.94 -10.31 19.22
CA ASP A 681 8.10 -10.17 20.67
C ASP A 681 7.98 -11.49 21.46
N ARG A 682 7.67 -12.61 20.77
CA ARG A 682 7.68 -13.98 21.33
C ARG A 682 9.09 -14.56 21.37
N ASP A 683 10.01 -14.07 20.54
CA ASP A 683 11.43 -14.41 20.59
C ASP A 683 12.06 -13.98 21.93
N ASP A 684 13.11 -14.67 22.37
CA ASP A 684 13.91 -14.17 23.49
C ASP A 684 14.70 -12.94 23.04
N LEU A 685 14.29 -11.76 23.51
CA LEU A 685 14.90 -10.48 23.10
C LEU A 685 16.27 -10.25 23.77
N ARG A 686 16.65 -11.08 24.75
CA ARG A 686 17.98 -11.01 25.39
C ARG A 686 19.05 -11.28 24.33
N ASP A 687 20.09 -10.45 24.34
CA ASP A 687 21.21 -10.45 23.38
C ASP A 687 20.85 -10.18 21.90
N ARG A 688 19.57 -10.19 21.53
CA ARG A 688 19.04 -9.87 20.19
C ARG A 688 18.71 -8.40 19.97
N VAL A 689 18.58 -7.61 21.03
CA VAL A 689 18.36 -6.16 20.97
C VAL A 689 19.54 -5.47 21.64
N ARG A 690 20.24 -4.63 20.88
CA ARG A 690 21.44 -3.92 21.38
C ARG A 690 21.44 -2.46 20.93
N THR A 691 21.93 -1.59 21.80
CA THR A 691 22.11 -0.17 21.52
C THR A 691 23.61 0.14 21.50
N VAL A 692 24.07 0.71 20.40
CA VAL A 692 25.49 1.06 20.17
C VAL A 692 25.63 2.55 19.88
N ARG A 693 26.81 3.11 20.16
CA ARG A 693 27.08 4.56 20.04
C ARG A 693 28.21 4.89 19.08
N THR A 694 28.91 3.90 18.56
CA THR A 694 30.02 4.08 17.63
C THR A 694 29.78 3.28 16.35
N GLU A 695 30.33 3.75 15.23
CA GLU A 695 30.26 3.01 13.97
C GLU A 695 31.04 1.68 14.04
N GLU A 696 32.10 1.61 14.85
CA GLU A 696 32.88 0.39 15.04
C GLU A 696 32.07 -0.71 15.69
N ASP A 697 31.36 -0.38 16.78
CA ASP A 697 30.47 -1.32 17.46
C ASP A 697 29.31 -1.75 16.55
N LEU A 698 28.75 -0.82 15.78
CA LEU A 698 27.67 -1.10 14.83
C LEU A 698 28.15 -2.03 13.71
N ARG A 699 29.33 -1.76 13.15
CA ARG A 699 29.97 -2.59 12.12
C ARG A 699 30.22 -4.01 12.62
N ALA A 700 30.77 -4.14 13.83
CA ALA A 700 31.00 -5.45 14.45
C ALA A 700 29.68 -6.22 14.61
N LEU A 701 28.64 -5.56 15.14
CA LEU A 701 27.34 -6.19 15.38
C LEU A 701 26.64 -6.65 14.09
N ILE A 702 26.63 -5.84 13.04
CA ILE A 702 26.07 -6.22 11.73
C ILE A 702 26.93 -7.30 11.06
N GLY A 703 28.26 -7.27 11.28
CA GLY A 703 29.20 -8.28 10.80
C GLY A 703 28.94 -9.69 11.36
N GLU A 704 28.35 -9.78 12.56
CA GLU A 704 27.97 -11.06 13.20
C GLU A 704 26.67 -11.66 12.67
N MET A 705 25.83 -10.87 12.00
CA MET A 705 24.51 -11.34 11.54
C MET A 705 24.63 -12.35 10.39
N GLU A 706 23.63 -13.19 10.16
CA GLU A 706 23.61 -14.01 8.96
C GLU A 706 23.09 -13.16 7.79
N PRO A 707 23.75 -13.13 6.61
CA PRO A 707 23.20 -12.45 5.43
C PRO A 707 21.80 -13.00 5.10
N TYR A 708 20.89 -12.14 4.66
CA TYR A 708 19.47 -12.48 4.39
C TYR A 708 18.67 -12.95 5.61
N SER A 709 19.22 -12.85 6.82
CA SER A 709 18.43 -13.00 8.05
C SER A 709 17.73 -11.69 8.41
N PHE A 710 16.59 -11.80 9.10
CA PHE A 710 15.89 -10.63 9.60
C PHE A 710 16.75 -9.88 10.61
N PHE A 711 16.86 -8.57 10.41
CA PHE A 711 17.21 -7.62 11.46
C PHE A 711 16.55 -6.28 11.17
N SER A 712 16.53 -5.40 12.16
CA SER A 712 16.03 -4.04 12.03
C SER A 712 16.93 -3.07 12.77
N THR A 713 17.14 -1.89 12.18
CA THR A 713 17.95 -0.83 12.79
C THR A 713 17.18 0.48 12.90
N CYS A 714 17.42 1.28 13.94
CA CYS A 714 16.96 2.67 14.02
C CYS A 714 17.97 3.56 14.76
N GLY A 715 17.78 4.87 14.72
CA GLY A 715 18.71 5.86 15.26
C GLY A 715 19.62 6.47 14.19
N LEU A 716 20.11 7.68 14.44
CA LEU A 716 20.87 8.43 13.41
C LEU A 716 22.18 7.76 13.02
N LEU A 717 22.83 7.06 13.95
CA LEU A 717 24.06 6.34 13.66
C LEU A 717 23.78 5.22 12.65
N ALA A 718 22.68 4.48 12.81
CA ALA A 718 22.30 3.40 11.88
C ALA A 718 21.98 3.94 10.49
N VAL A 719 21.18 5.01 10.41
CA VAL A 719 20.79 5.62 9.14
C VAL A 719 22.03 6.18 8.41
N LEU A 720 22.89 6.93 9.10
CA LEU A 720 24.10 7.50 8.49
C LEU A 720 25.11 6.42 8.08
N PHE A 721 25.33 5.40 8.92
CA PHE A 721 26.18 4.26 8.58
C PHE A 721 25.72 3.62 7.26
N ARG A 722 24.41 3.37 7.13
CA ARG A 722 23.83 2.78 5.92
C ARG A 722 24.02 3.65 4.69
N LEU A 723 23.71 4.95 4.81
CA LEU A 723 23.81 5.89 3.67
C LEU A 723 25.28 6.11 3.24
N ARG A 724 26.23 6.08 4.17
CA ARG A 724 27.67 6.15 3.88
C ARG A 724 28.17 4.88 3.19
N ALA A 725 27.78 3.71 3.68
CA ALA A 725 28.12 2.44 3.05
C ALA A 725 27.56 2.37 1.63
N LEU A 726 26.30 2.80 1.43
CA LEU A 726 25.71 2.89 0.10
C LEU A 726 26.47 3.86 -0.82
N HIS A 727 26.83 5.05 -0.33
CA HIS A 727 27.64 5.99 -1.08
C HIS A 727 28.97 5.36 -1.53
N GLY A 728 29.69 4.68 -0.63
CA GLY A 728 30.92 3.95 -0.95
C GLY A 728 30.70 2.87 -2.02
N MET A 729 29.64 2.04 -1.87
CA MET A 729 29.27 1.04 -2.87
C MET A 729 28.99 1.65 -4.25
N MET A 730 28.43 2.85 -4.29
CA MET A 730 28.10 3.54 -5.54
C MET A 730 29.32 4.15 -6.23
N GLN A 731 30.38 4.49 -5.49
CA GLN A 731 31.65 4.93 -6.08
C GLN A 731 32.35 3.82 -6.84
N GLU A 732 32.07 2.56 -6.51
CA GLU A 732 32.54 1.38 -7.26
C GLU A 732 31.77 1.15 -8.57
N SER A 733 30.83 2.03 -8.94
CA SER A 733 30.08 1.86 -10.19
C SER A 733 30.99 2.00 -11.42
N MET A 734 30.93 1.05 -12.35
CA MET A 734 31.79 0.95 -13.53
C MET A 734 30.90 0.67 -14.75
N VAL A 735 30.97 1.55 -15.75
CA VAL A 735 30.15 1.42 -16.98
C VAL A 735 30.61 0.20 -17.79
N GLU A 736 31.89 -0.14 -17.72
CA GLU A 736 32.53 -1.23 -18.48
C GLU A 736 31.96 -2.61 -18.11
N ILE A 737 31.43 -2.76 -16.89
CA ILE A 737 30.83 -4.02 -16.44
C ILE A 737 29.32 -4.09 -16.73
N GLY A 738 28.76 -3.05 -17.37
CA GLY A 738 27.40 -3.03 -17.89
C GLY A 738 26.35 -3.37 -16.83
N THR A 739 25.46 -4.30 -17.16
CA THR A 739 24.31 -4.68 -16.32
C THR A 739 24.67 -5.48 -15.07
N LEU A 740 25.94 -5.85 -14.88
CA LEU A 740 26.41 -6.58 -13.68
C LEU A 740 26.26 -5.78 -12.38
N GLN A 741 26.03 -4.47 -12.46
CA GLN A 741 25.80 -3.60 -11.29
C GLN A 741 24.33 -3.31 -10.98
N SER A 742 23.40 -3.94 -11.71
CA SER A 742 21.93 -3.90 -11.59
C SER A 742 21.32 -2.73 -10.79
N PHE A 743 21.34 -2.77 -9.45
CA PHE A 743 20.72 -1.76 -8.59
C PHE A 743 21.41 -0.38 -8.64
N ARG A 744 22.73 -0.34 -8.90
CA ARG A 744 23.50 0.93 -8.95
C ARG A 744 22.97 1.84 -10.06
N TRP A 745 22.51 1.27 -11.17
CA TRP A 745 21.94 2.03 -12.28
C TRP A 745 20.56 2.63 -11.99
N GLN A 746 19.92 2.24 -10.88
CA GLN A 746 18.60 2.74 -10.51
C GLN A 746 18.67 4.04 -9.69
N LEU A 747 19.83 4.40 -9.15
CA LEU A 747 20.03 5.63 -8.38
C LEU A 747 20.21 6.83 -9.31
N PRO A 748 19.30 7.82 -9.28
CA PRO A 748 19.39 8.98 -10.16
C PRO A 748 20.56 9.88 -9.74
N ARG A 749 21.11 10.57 -10.74
CA ARG A 749 22.17 11.56 -10.56
C ARG A 749 21.67 12.94 -10.97
N ASP A 750 22.18 13.97 -10.33
CA ASP A 750 21.94 15.35 -10.76
C ASP A 750 22.80 15.71 -12.00
N ALA A 751 22.66 16.93 -12.49
CA ALA A 751 23.42 17.41 -13.65
C ALA A 751 24.95 17.43 -13.41
N ALA A 752 25.40 17.44 -12.16
CA ALA A 752 26.80 17.36 -11.77
C ALA A 752 27.29 15.91 -11.56
N GLY A 753 26.43 14.91 -11.80
CA GLY A 753 26.74 13.50 -11.63
C GLY A 753 26.68 13.00 -10.18
N ARG A 754 26.22 13.83 -9.24
CA ARG A 754 26.08 13.49 -7.81
C ARG A 754 24.84 12.65 -7.57
N LEU A 755 24.91 11.69 -6.65
CA LEU A 755 23.84 10.72 -6.38
C LEU A 755 22.72 11.35 -5.56
N ILE A 756 21.53 11.44 -6.13
CA ILE A 756 20.37 12.04 -5.46
C ILE A 756 19.82 11.06 -4.42
N LEU A 757 19.51 11.58 -3.23
CA LEU A 757 18.83 10.84 -2.17
C LEU A 757 17.33 10.73 -2.50
N VAL A 758 16.88 9.54 -2.92
CA VAL A 758 15.45 9.28 -3.21
C VAL A 758 14.88 8.32 -2.15
N PRO A 759 13.95 8.79 -1.28
CA PRO A 759 13.41 8.00 -0.18
C PRO A 759 12.92 6.60 -0.56
N GLY A 760 12.08 6.48 -1.60
CA GLY A 760 11.51 5.20 -2.02
C GLY A 760 12.57 4.18 -2.45
N ILE A 761 13.58 4.62 -3.20
CA ILE A 761 14.70 3.76 -3.65
C ILE A 761 15.48 3.26 -2.44
N LEU A 762 15.95 4.17 -1.59
CA LEU A 762 16.85 3.86 -0.48
C LEU A 762 16.20 2.97 0.57
N GLU A 763 14.92 3.19 0.79
CA GLU A 763 14.17 2.39 1.72
C GLU A 763 13.86 1.00 1.16
N GLY A 764 13.61 0.88 -0.15
CA GLY A 764 13.60 -0.41 -0.83
C GLY A 764 14.91 -1.19 -0.65
N LEU A 765 16.05 -0.51 -0.79
CA LEU A 765 17.37 -1.13 -0.57
C LEU A 765 17.57 -1.59 0.89
N ARG A 766 17.12 -0.81 1.88
CA ARG A 766 17.17 -1.20 3.31
C ARG A 766 16.38 -2.46 3.57
N MET A 767 15.13 -2.47 3.13
CA MET A 767 14.22 -3.59 3.37
C MET A 767 14.82 -4.90 2.84
N VAL A 768 15.48 -4.87 1.68
CA VAL A 768 16.22 -6.04 1.16
C VAL A 768 17.35 -6.46 2.10
N SER A 769 18.19 -5.53 2.52
CA SER A 769 19.32 -5.89 3.39
C SER A 769 18.90 -6.40 4.75
N GLU A 770 17.75 -5.94 5.24
CA GLU A 770 17.17 -6.31 6.53
C GLU A 770 16.33 -7.59 6.47
N GLY A 771 16.45 -8.38 5.39
CA GLY A 771 15.77 -9.67 5.24
C GLY A 771 14.26 -9.53 5.00
N LEU A 772 13.82 -8.37 4.55
CA LEU A 772 12.42 -8.05 4.27
C LEU A 772 12.05 -8.15 2.79
N GLU A 773 12.99 -8.60 1.95
CA GLU A 773 12.73 -8.90 0.56
C GLU A 773 11.70 -10.00 0.39
N LYS A 774 10.83 -9.75 -0.57
CA LYS A 774 9.83 -10.69 -1.06
C LYS A 774 10.04 -10.75 -2.56
N THR A 775 11.05 -11.48 -3.00
CA THR A 775 11.27 -11.76 -4.42
C THR A 775 10.87 -13.20 -4.72
N THR A 776 10.13 -13.40 -5.81
CA THR A 776 9.90 -14.73 -6.40
C THR A 776 10.95 -14.97 -7.47
N GLY A 777 11.61 -16.14 -7.47
CA GLY A 777 12.39 -16.61 -8.61
C GLY A 777 13.92 -16.45 -8.52
N THR A 778 14.56 -16.19 -9.67
CA THR A 778 16.02 -16.27 -9.89
C THR A 778 16.79 -14.95 -9.69
N GLU A 779 16.10 -13.92 -9.19
CA GLU A 779 16.66 -12.60 -8.99
C GLU A 779 17.57 -12.58 -7.75
N ARG A 780 18.79 -12.06 -7.90
CA ARG A 780 19.68 -11.80 -6.77
C ARG A 780 19.59 -10.32 -6.39
N LEU A 781 18.98 -10.04 -5.24
CA LEU A 781 19.20 -8.80 -4.51
C LEU A 781 20.35 -9.05 -3.53
N ASP A 782 21.34 -8.17 -3.46
CA ASP A 782 22.48 -8.38 -2.55
C ASP A 782 22.03 -8.01 -1.13
N GLY A 783 22.00 -8.98 -0.21
CA GLY A 783 21.53 -8.82 1.18
C GLY A 783 22.37 -7.89 2.05
N MET A 784 23.29 -7.13 1.46
CA MET A 784 24.10 -6.09 2.11
C MET A 784 23.98 -4.74 1.41
N TRP A 785 22.93 -4.48 0.64
CA TRP A 785 22.68 -3.16 0.06
C TRP A 785 22.66 -2.05 1.12
N GLY A 786 23.61 -1.13 1.01
CA GLY A 786 23.76 -0.06 1.98
C GLY A 786 24.34 -0.50 3.32
N TYR A 787 24.93 -1.69 3.42
CA TYR A 787 25.82 -2.05 4.53
C TYR A 787 27.21 -2.37 4.00
N GLU A 788 28.22 -2.29 4.85
CA GLU A 788 29.60 -2.56 4.43
C GLU A 788 29.78 -4.03 4.05
N ARG A 789 30.53 -4.27 2.96
CA ARG A 789 30.84 -5.64 2.54
C ARG A 789 31.76 -6.32 3.54
N ARG A 790 31.50 -7.60 3.81
CA ARG A 790 32.44 -8.45 4.55
C ARG A 790 33.69 -8.68 3.72
N GLU A 791 34.86 -8.52 4.35
CA GLU A 791 36.11 -8.91 3.72
C GLU A 791 36.12 -10.42 3.47
N ILE A 792 36.42 -10.80 2.22
CA ILE A 792 36.60 -12.19 1.86
C ILE A 792 38.06 -12.54 2.14
N LEU A 793 38.30 -13.49 3.04
CA LEU A 793 39.65 -13.97 3.33
C LEU A 793 40.34 -14.45 2.05
N ASP A 794 41.56 -13.96 1.79
CA ASP A 794 42.36 -14.46 0.68
C ASP A 794 42.76 -15.92 0.95
N ARG A 795 42.09 -16.84 0.27
CA ARG A 795 42.35 -18.28 0.40
C ARG A 795 43.49 -18.75 -0.49
N ARG A 796 44.05 -17.93 -1.40
CA ARG A 796 45.14 -18.35 -2.30
C ARG A 796 46.35 -18.94 -1.55
N PRO A 797 46.78 -18.41 -0.39
CA PRO A 797 47.86 -19.02 0.39
C PRO A 797 47.50 -20.37 1.04
N MET A 798 46.21 -20.64 1.22
CA MET A 798 45.68 -21.84 1.89
C MET A 798 45.30 -22.95 0.90
N LEU A 799 45.12 -22.60 -0.37
CA LEU A 799 44.90 -23.56 -1.44
C LEU A 799 46.26 -24.13 -1.83
N VAL A 800 46.54 -25.37 -1.42
CA VAL A 800 47.65 -26.16 -1.99
C VAL A 800 47.47 -26.12 -3.50
N PRO A 801 48.50 -25.81 -4.31
CA PRO A 801 48.37 -25.91 -5.74
C PRO A 801 48.00 -27.35 -6.06
N VAL A 802 46.72 -27.58 -6.36
CA VAL A 802 46.34 -28.74 -7.15
C VAL A 802 47.16 -28.55 -8.41
N THR A 803 48.16 -29.40 -8.60
CA THR A 803 48.89 -29.51 -9.86
C THR A 803 47.80 -29.71 -10.90
N LEU A 804 47.34 -28.63 -11.52
CA LEU A 804 46.56 -28.68 -12.73
C LEU A 804 47.50 -29.41 -13.66
N GLN A 805 47.31 -30.73 -13.80
CA GLN A 805 47.93 -31.49 -14.85
C GLN A 805 47.62 -30.67 -16.09
N ARG A 806 48.67 -30.06 -16.67
CA ARG A 806 48.54 -29.35 -17.93
C ARG A 806 47.72 -30.28 -18.83
N PRO A 807 46.63 -29.81 -19.46
CA PRO A 807 45.99 -30.62 -20.48
C PRO A 807 47.09 -31.01 -21.45
N LEU A 808 47.28 -32.32 -21.62
CA LEU A 808 48.17 -32.88 -22.62
C LEU A 808 47.74 -32.30 -23.96
N GLY A 809 48.63 -31.50 -24.57
CA GLY A 809 48.48 -31.00 -25.93
C GLY A 809 48.20 -29.50 -26.02
N LEU A 810 49.28 -28.78 -26.33
CA LEU A 810 49.47 -27.44 -26.89
C LEU A 810 50.60 -26.75 -26.08
N GLU A 811 51.88 -27.00 -26.30
CA GLU A 811 52.64 -27.71 -27.35
C GLU A 811 53.45 -28.89 -26.76
#